data_AF-A0AAT9I098-F1
#
_entry.id   AF-A0AAT9I098-F1
#
_cell.length_a   1.000
_cell.length_b   1.000
_cell.length_c   1.000
_cell.angle_alpha   90.00
_cell.angle_beta   90.00
_cell.angle_gamma   90.00
#
_symmetry.space_group_name_H-M   'P 1'
#
loop_
_entity.id
_entity.type
_entity.pdbx_description
1 polymer ?
#
loop_
_entity_poly.entity_id
_entity_poly.type
_entity_poly.pdbx_seq_one_letter_code
_entity_poly.pdbx_strand_id
1 'polypeptide(L)'
;MKPNDGAIVALYGGAGFENGHFNNNADTSGIPVGSTWKPFVLAAAMQHGTYKTNGEGVSPQSKYNGDDHLKVRNNDGSYVLKKDNTPFFQENESDFPWGFITLHKAMEQSVNTPFVQLGMDVGMKNVASVAEKSGILKDSLADLNASFALGTSTPSAIRMADAYATFAASGKQADPYSVTAVKHKGVELPGFEKPRVKLGMPENVAHNVTATLENVIENGTGYHAKGLGRAAAGKTGTTDENKSAWWVGYTQQLATSVAMFREDPKSHKLLSMNGTAGKDSIHGGDIPTEIWTEYMKAALKGKEDPGFPEAEKIGAIADGIGVPAPTPTVTETEEEKEETPSAPPSPTETETIPAPPTETSTCRPLDFRCDDDEDDTGGSDVGGTDAGVRTEGRPALPIPRRALTRGQQRERKQRRHLRLAVVSPGLGVSRETRAAAPAGAAALGIPPAMYGRMCGMPSGESTRASVHEPDPVRPTEEDRVAAAGSELIGGPLGRRALTGRSWWTPVRVIALVAIGMFALGLVQKAPCYNGGWFFGATSQYTHACYSDIPHLYQGRGFVDGLVPYFDRIPGDMEYLEYPVLTGLFMEVAAWLTPGSGTLQDQEQWYWMTNAGMLMACAAVIAVCVTRTHARRPWDGLLVAMAPAFALTATINWDLLAVALTAAAMLMWSRERPLAFGVLLGLATAAKFYPGLLLVPLLALCWRAGRWREYGTALGGAAVAWFLVNGPVMLFAFDGWSKFYAFSHERPVDFGSFWLILAQNSDDPLSTETVNTFASSLVLLCCAGVAALVLMAPRRPRFAQLAFLIVAAFILTNKVYSPQYVLWLVPLAVLARPKWRDFLVWQACEVVYFLAIWMHLAYTTGGDAHKGLPTDGYHWAIGAHLLGTLYLCVLVLRDILMPDRDPVRRSGDDDPSGGVLDGAEDVFVLGPAARPAQHAVHFEGPTVEWGRTGTTGGSL
;
A
#
# COMPACT_ATOMS: atom_id res chain seq x y z
N MET A 1 13.24 -26.84 -21.02
CA MET A 1 14.01 -27.40 -22.14
C MET A 1 14.39 -28.84 -21.87
N LYS A 2 14.15 -29.78 -22.79
CA LYS A 2 14.62 -31.17 -22.65
C LYS A 2 16.08 -31.29 -23.16
N PRO A 3 17.05 -31.68 -22.32
CA PRO A 3 18.43 -31.93 -22.74
C PRO A 3 18.53 -33.02 -23.81
N ASN A 4 19.56 -32.91 -24.68
CA ASN A 4 19.81 -33.83 -25.80
C ASN A 4 18.61 -34.05 -26.74
N ASP A 5 17.69 -33.06 -26.83
CA ASP A 5 16.47 -33.15 -27.65
C ASP A 5 16.07 -31.77 -28.22
N GLY A 6 16.11 -30.71 -27.41
CA GLY A 6 15.69 -29.35 -27.82
C GLY A 6 14.20 -29.04 -27.58
N ALA A 7 13.45 -29.94 -26.94
CA ALA A 7 12.01 -29.79 -26.77
C ALA A 7 11.63 -28.74 -25.70
N ILE A 8 10.83 -27.75 -26.09
CA ILE A 8 10.12 -26.85 -25.17
C ILE A 8 8.91 -27.61 -24.58
N VAL A 9 9.12 -28.29 -23.45
CA VAL A 9 8.10 -29.11 -22.78
C VAL A 9 7.03 -28.31 -22.03
N ALA A 10 7.35 -27.07 -21.66
CA ALA A 10 6.46 -26.09 -21.04
C ALA A 10 7.03 -24.68 -21.28
N LEU A 11 6.16 -23.67 -21.25
CA LEU A 11 6.52 -22.27 -21.38
C LEU A 11 5.51 -21.42 -20.60
N TYR A 12 5.98 -20.42 -19.86
CA TYR A 12 5.12 -19.42 -19.23
C TYR A 12 5.67 -18.03 -19.55
N GLY A 13 5.00 -17.34 -20.46
CA GLY A 13 5.38 -16.00 -20.93
C GLY A 13 4.70 -14.85 -20.20
N GLY A 14 3.96 -15.12 -19.12
CA GLY A 14 2.95 -14.22 -18.56
C GLY A 14 1.54 -14.77 -18.76
N ALA A 15 0.52 -13.95 -18.49
CA ALA A 15 -0.87 -14.43 -18.31
C ALA A 15 -1.61 -14.84 -19.60
N GLY A 16 -1.01 -14.70 -20.78
CA GLY A 16 -1.64 -15.03 -22.07
C GLY A 16 -2.52 -13.92 -22.66
N PHE A 17 -2.77 -14.03 -23.98
CA PHE A 17 -3.55 -13.09 -24.79
C PHE A 17 -4.96 -12.88 -24.23
N GLU A 18 -5.58 -13.98 -23.79
CA GLU A 18 -6.90 -14.06 -23.18
C GLU A 18 -7.04 -13.24 -21.89
N ASN A 19 -5.93 -12.98 -21.19
CA ASN A 19 -5.86 -12.14 -19.99
C ASN A 19 -5.23 -10.76 -20.28
N GLY A 20 -5.12 -10.36 -21.56
CA GLY A 20 -4.57 -9.07 -21.98
C GLY A 20 -3.03 -8.99 -21.97
N HIS A 21 -2.34 -10.12 -21.81
CA HIS A 21 -0.87 -10.16 -21.82
C HIS A 21 -0.39 -10.64 -23.20
N PHE A 22 -0.13 -9.67 -24.08
CA PHE A 22 0.09 -9.91 -25.52
C PHE A 22 1.53 -10.28 -25.92
N ASN A 23 2.51 -9.96 -25.06
CA ASN A 23 3.90 -10.35 -25.24
C ASN A 23 4.17 -11.75 -24.64
N ASN A 24 5.30 -12.34 -24.98
CA ASN A 24 5.77 -13.60 -24.40
C ASN A 24 7.08 -13.35 -23.65
N ASN A 25 7.01 -13.04 -22.36
CA ASN A 25 8.17 -12.63 -21.56
C ASN A 25 9.25 -13.72 -21.44
N ALA A 26 8.94 -14.98 -21.76
CA ALA A 26 9.93 -16.05 -21.83
C ALA A 26 10.78 -16.02 -23.12
N ASP A 27 10.34 -15.31 -24.17
CA ASP A 27 11.09 -15.07 -25.40
C ASP A 27 11.54 -13.60 -25.58
N THR A 28 11.29 -12.73 -24.60
CA THR A 28 11.73 -11.33 -24.61
C THR A 28 13.26 -11.21 -24.55
N SER A 29 13.81 -10.32 -25.38
CA SER A 29 15.20 -9.85 -25.36
C SER A 29 15.35 -8.50 -24.65
N GLY A 30 16.58 -8.10 -24.31
CA GLY A 30 16.86 -6.81 -23.66
C GLY A 30 16.93 -6.85 -22.13
N ILE A 31 16.66 -8.00 -21.53
CA ILE A 31 16.82 -8.26 -20.09
C ILE A 31 18.24 -8.82 -19.85
N PRO A 32 19.15 -8.14 -19.12
CA PRO A 32 20.47 -8.67 -18.82
C PRO A 32 20.36 -9.90 -17.90
N VAL A 33 21.25 -10.88 -18.08
CA VAL A 33 21.15 -12.19 -17.39
C VAL A 33 22.01 -12.31 -16.12
N GLY A 34 22.89 -11.33 -15.89
CA GLY A 34 23.69 -11.23 -14.67
C GLY A 34 24.61 -12.43 -14.42
N SER A 35 24.81 -12.77 -13.15
CA SER A 35 25.69 -13.87 -12.71
C SER A 35 25.37 -15.27 -13.24
N THR A 36 24.27 -15.48 -13.98
CA THR A 36 24.03 -16.71 -14.76
C THR A 36 24.94 -16.85 -15.99
N TRP A 37 25.72 -15.82 -16.34
CA TRP A 37 26.69 -15.86 -17.43
C TRP A 37 28.05 -16.46 -17.02
N LYS A 38 28.37 -16.45 -15.72
CA LYS A 38 29.63 -16.95 -15.16
C LYS A 38 30.00 -18.39 -15.57
N PRO A 39 29.05 -19.34 -15.73
CA PRO A 39 29.35 -20.68 -16.23
C PRO A 39 29.92 -20.72 -17.66
N PHE A 40 29.57 -19.79 -18.55
CA PHE A 40 30.17 -19.71 -19.88
C PHE A 40 31.62 -19.20 -19.81
N VAL A 41 31.94 -18.33 -18.84
CA VAL A 41 33.32 -17.88 -18.56
C VAL A 41 34.15 -19.05 -18.04
N LEU A 42 33.62 -19.83 -17.09
CA LEU A 42 34.29 -21.02 -16.55
C LEU A 42 34.50 -22.10 -17.64
N ALA A 43 33.47 -22.39 -18.43
CA ALA A 43 33.55 -23.33 -19.55
C ALA A 43 34.58 -22.90 -20.61
N ALA A 44 34.66 -21.59 -20.90
CA ALA A 44 35.70 -21.06 -21.79
C ALA A 44 37.11 -21.19 -21.18
N ALA A 45 37.28 -20.95 -19.88
CA ALA A 45 38.56 -21.15 -19.19
C ALA A 45 39.02 -22.61 -19.23
N MET A 46 38.10 -23.56 -19.03
CA MET A 46 38.35 -25.00 -19.13
C MET A 46 38.68 -25.45 -20.56
N GLN A 47 38.00 -24.89 -21.57
CA GLN A 47 38.11 -25.33 -22.97
C GLN A 47 39.25 -24.65 -23.75
N HIS A 48 39.63 -23.43 -23.37
CA HIS A 48 40.58 -22.59 -24.12
C HIS A 48 41.78 -22.08 -23.30
N GLY A 49 41.78 -22.30 -21.98
CA GLY A 49 42.82 -21.81 -21.10
C GLY A 49 42.82 -20.29 -20.94
N THR A 50 43.95 -19.76 -20.48
CA THR A 50 44.24 -18.33 -20.41
C THR A 50 45.52 -18.02 -21.19
N TYR A 51 45.84 -16.73 -21.31
CA TYR A 51 47.13 -16.29 -21.85
C TYR A 51 48.36 -16.85 -21.11
N LYS A 52 48.20 -17.37 -19.88
CA LYS A 52 49.28 -17.99 -19.09
C LYS A 52 49.47 -19.49 -19.39
N THR A 53 48.41 -20.19 -19.81
CA THR A 53 48.40 -21.65 -19.92
C THR A 53 48.60 -22.16 -21.36
N ASN A 54 48.84 -21.27 -22.32
CA ASN A 54 49.11 -21.60 -23.73
C ASN A 54 48.06 -22.51 -24.40
N GLY A 55 46.80 -22.46 -23.93
CA GLY A 55 45.71 -23.28 -24.43
C GLY A 55 45.36 -24.51 -23.56
N GLU A 56 46.15 -24.82 -22.53
CA GLU A 56 45.75 -25.80 -21.51
C GLU A 56 44.61 -25.24 -20.64
N GLY A 57 43.59 -26.04 -20.35
CA GLY A 57 42.42 -25.63 -19.57
C GLY A 57 42.75 -25.18 -18.14
N VAL A 58 41.91 -24.30 -17.59
CA VAL A 58 41.98 -23.85 -16.19
C VAL A 58 41.13 -24.76 -15.30
N SER A 59 41.72 -25.25 -14.21
CA SER A 59 41.01 -26.01 -13.18
C SER A 59 40.16 -25.11 -12.27
N PRO A 60 38.96 -25.54 -11.81
CA PRO A 60 38.18 -24.82 -10.79
C PRO A 60 38.90 -24.52 -9.47
N GLN A 61 39.99 -25.23 -9.18
CA GLN A 61 40.81 -25.03 -7.97
C GLN A 61 41.83 -23.90 -8.11
N SER A 62 41.96 -23.29 -9.29
CA SER A 62 42.78 -22.09 -9.51
C SER A 62 42.25 -20.92 -8.69
N LYS A 63 43.13 -20.16 -8.06
CA LYS A 63 42.79 -19.03 -7.18
C LYS A 63 42.83 -17.70 -7.91
N TYR A 64 41.86 -16.85 -7.63
CA TYR A 64 41.75 -15.49 -8.16
C TYR A 64 41.40 -14.54 -7.01
N ASN A 65 41.68 -13.24 -7.14
CA ASN A 65 41.31 -12.31 -6.07
C ASN A 65 39.78 -12.12 -6.04
N GLY A 66 39.18 -12.43 -4.90
CA GLY A 66 37.77 -12.23 -4.58
C GLY A 66 37.48 -10.95 -3.80
N ASP A 67 38.50 -10.18 -3.38
CA ASP A 67 38.34 -8.89 -2.73
C ASP A 67 37.44 -7.94 -3.56
N ASP A 68 36.73 -7.05 -2.87
CA ASP A 68 35.89 -6.03 -3.49
C ASP A 68 36.69 -4.89 -4.14
N HIS A 69 36.03 -4.13 -5.01
CA HIS A 69 36.57 -2.95 -5.70
C HIS A 69 37.91 -3.23 -6.41
N LEU A 70 38.01 -4.40 -7.07
CA LEU A 70 39.23 -4.90 -7.72
C LEU A 70 39.55 -4.10 -8.99
N LYS A 71 40.79 -3.58 -9.08
CA LYS A 71 41.33 -2.97 -10.31
C LYS A 71 41.63 -4.05 -11.36
N VAL A 72 40.74 -4.20 -12.33
CA VAL A 72 40.84 -5.23 -13.38
C VAL A 72 42.01 -4.95 -14.32
N ARG A 73 42.74 -6.00 -14.71
CA ARG A 73 43.92 -5.93 -15.57
C ARG A 73 43.73 -6.57 -16.94
N ASN A 74 44.43 -6.01 -17.92
CA ASN A 74 44.69 -6.64 -19.21
C ASN A 74 45.85 -7.64 -19.10
N ASN A 75 45.99 -8.51 -20.11
CA ASN A 75 46.98 -9.59 -20.14
C ASN A 75 48.44 -9.09 -20.27
N ASP A 76 48.64 -7.82 -20.66
CA ASP A 76 49.94 -7.12 -20.65
C ASP A 76 50.31 -6.52 -19.28
N GLY A 77 49.44 -6.67 -18.27
CA GLY A 77 49.61 -6.14 -16.93
C GLY A 77 49.12 -4.70 -16.74
N SER A 78 48.69 -4.01 -17.80
CA SER A 78 48.03 -2.70 -17.70
C SER A 78 46.63 -2.81 -17.07
N TYR A 79 46.07 -1.71 -16.59
CA TYR A 79 44.69 -1.70 -16.10
C TYR A 79 43.69 -1.54 -17.24
N VAL A 80 42.55 -2.22 -17.16
CA VAL A 80 41.38 -1.92 -17.98
C VAL A 80 40.94 -0.49 -17.66
N LEU A 81 40.62 0.32 -18.67
CA LEU A 81 40.17 1.70 -18.50
C LEU A 81 38.69 1.86 -18.90
N LYS A 82 37.99 2.74 -18.19
CA LYS A 82 36.67 3.28 -18.55
C LYS A 82 36.81 4.31 -19.69
N LYS A 83 35.69 4.75 -20.27
CA LYS A 83 35.66 5.69 -21.42
C LYS A 83 36.25 7.08 -21.12
N ASP A 84 36.45 7.41 -19.85
CA ASP A 84 37.08 8.65 -19.35
C ASP A 84 38.59 8.50 -19.05
N ASN A 85 39.18 7.34 -19.37
CA ASN A 85 40.55 6.91 -19.04
C ASN A 85 40.82 6.65 -17.54
N THR A 86 39.80 6.60 -16.68
CA THR A 86 39.96 6.11 -15.29
C THR A 86 40.04 4.58 -15.27
N PRO A 87 40.70 3.95 -14.27
CA PRO A 87 40.71 2.49 -14.14
C PRO A 87 39.31 1.90 -13.96
N PHE A 88 39.08 0.73 -14.55
CA PHE A 88 37.91 -0.09 -14.27
C PHE A 88 38.11 -0.85 -12.96
N PHE A 89 37.33 -0.46 -11.95
CA PHE A 89 37.15 -1.18 -10.71
C PHE A 89 35.91 -2.07 -10.85
N GLN A 90 35.99 -3.31 -10.37
CA GLN A 90 34.86 -4.22 -10.28
C GLN A 90 34.43 -4.39 -8.83
N GLU A 91 33.14 -4.23 -8.58
CA GLU A 91 32.51 -4.39 -7.26
C GLU A 91 31.81 -5.76 -7.13
N ASN A 92 31.74 -6.27 -5.90
CA ASN A 92 31.01 -7.46 -5.49
C ASN A 92 29.58 -7.11 -4.99
N GLU A 93 28.78 -8.13 -4.71
CA GLU A 93 27.45 -7.98 -4.10
C GLU A 93 27.53 -7.69 -2.57
N SER A 94 28.73 -7.82 -1.98
CA SER A 94 29.06 -7.45 -0.60
C SER A 94 30.54 -7.08 -0.47
N ASP A 95 30.88 -6.26 0.52
CA ASP A 95 32.23 -5.82 0.89
C ASP A 95 33.08 -6.87 1.64
N PHE A 96 32.60 -8.12 1.73
CA PHE A 96 33.25 -9.21 2.45
C PHE A 96 34.69 -9.45 1.96
N PRO A 97 35.70 -9.51 2.85
CA PRO A 97 37.11 -9.66 2.49
C PRO A 97 37.45 -11.13 2.13
N TRP A 98 37.09 -11.54 0.92
CA TRP A 98 37.31 -12.91 0.44
C TRP A 98 38.79 -13.30 0.28
N GLY A 99 39.67 -12.35 -0.07
CA GLY A 99 41.04 -12.65 -0.48
C GLY A 99 41.11 -13.58 -1.70
N PHE A 100 42.18 -14.38 -1.80
CA PHE A 100 42.41 -15.28 -2.92
C PHE A 100 41.64 -16.61 -2.79
N ILE A 101 40.44 -16.64 -3.36
CA ILE A 101 39.53 -17.79 -3.38
C ILE A 101 39.63 -18.60 -4.69
N THR A 102 39.28 -19.88 -4.64
CA THR A 102 39.21 -20.74 -5.84
C THR A 102 38.04 -20.34 -6.75
N LEU A 103 38.15 -20.56 -8.06
CA LEU A 103 37.04 -20.35 -9.00
C LEU A 103 35.79 -21.16 -8.63
N HIS A 104 35.96 -22.34 -8.03
CA HIS A 104 34.90 -23.14 -7.44
C HIS A 104 34.13 -22.39 -6.33
N LYS A 105 34.85 -21.84 -5.34
CA LYS A 105 34.26 -21.03 -4.25
C LYS A 105 33.67 -19.71 -4.76
N ALA A 106 34.29 -19.10 -5.76
CA ALA A 106 33.79 -17.89 -6.41
C ALA A 106 32.47 -18.13 -7.16
N MET A 107 32.26 -19.31 -7.77
CA MET A 107 30.98 -19.65 -8.42
C MET A 107 29.88 -19.90 -7.39
N GLU A 108 30.19 -20.70 -6.37
CA GLU A 108 29.33 -21.04 -5.23
C GLU A 108 28.71 -19.78 -4.58
N GLN A 109 29.59 -18.86 -4.17
CA GLN A 109 29.24 -17.61 -3.51
C GLN A 109 28.97 -16.45 -4.49
N SER A 110 28.97 -16.71 -5.80
CA SER A 110 28.67 -15.74 -6.86
C SER A 110 29.54 -14.47 -6.84
N VAL A 111 30.78 -14.53 -6.36
CA VAL A 111 31.72 -13.38 -6.29
C VAL A 111 32.00 -12.84 -7.70
N ASN A 112 32.09 -11.51 -7.87
CA ASN A 112 32.21 -10.87 -9.19
C ASN A 112 33.66 -10.74 -9.64
N THR A 113 34.54 -10.28 -8.74
CA THR A 113 35.91 -9.90 -9.06
C THR A 113 36.78 -11.04 -9.64
N PRO A 114 36.65 -12.33 -9.24
CA PRO A 114 37.35 -13.44 -9.89
C PRO A 114 36.89 -13.66 -11.33
N PHE A 115 35.60 -13.55 -11.61
CA PHE A 115 35.02 -13.88 -12.91
C PHE A 115 35.29 -12.81 -13.98
N VAL A 116 35.37 -11.54 -13.59
CA VAL A 116 35.77 -10.47 -14.51
C VAL A 116 37.24 -10.61 -14.91
N GLN A 117 38.14 -10.86 -13.95
CA GLN A 117 39.55 -11.08 -14.28
C GLN A 117 39.75 -12.37 -15.09
N LEU A 118 39.05 -13.46 -14.77
CA LEU A 118 39.07 -14.68 -15.57
C LEU A 118 38.59 -14.42 -17.02
N GLY A 119 37.52 -13.64 -17.20
CA GLY A 119 37.01 -13.26 -18.52
C GLY A 119 38.02 -12.45 -19.36
N MET A 120 38.85 -11.63 -18.72
CA MET A 120 39.97 -10.95 -19.37
C MET A 120 41.10 -11.94 -19.72
N ASP A 121 41.52 -12.76 -18.76
CA ASP A 121 42.63 -13.71 -18.91
C ASP A 121 42.37 -14.77 -20.00
N VAL A 122 41.10 -15.21 -20.14
CA VAL A 122 40.59 -16.16 -21.17
C VAL A 122 40.23 -15.45 -22.48
N GLY A 123 39.83 -14.18 -22.41
CA GLY A 123 39.40 -13.35 -23.53
C GLY A 123 37.92 -13.54 -23.90
N MET A 124 37.15 -12.44 -23.86
CA MET A 124 35.69 -12.42 -24.06
C MET A 124 35.19 -13.05 -25.38
N LYS A 125 36.03 -13.10 -26.44
CA LYS A 125 35.69 -13.81 -27.69
C LYS A 125 35.54 -15.33 -27.51
N ASN A 126 36.32 -15.93 -26.62
CA ASN A 126 36.21 -17.36 -26.29
C ASN A 126 34.95 -17.62 -25.46
N VAL A 127 34.63 -16.73 -24.51
CA VAL A 127 33.37 -16.75 -23.73
C VAL A 127 32.16 -16.65 -24.65
N ALA A 128 32.15 -15.70 -25.59
CA ALA A 128 31.11 -15.56 -26.61
C ALA A 128 30.99 -16.83 -27.48
N SER A 129 32.12 -17.39 -27.95
CA SER A 129 32.12 -18.62 -28.75
C SER A 129 31.50 -19.81 -28.00
N VAL A 130 31.74 -19.93 -26.69
CA VAL A 130 31.15 -20.99 -25.85
C VAL A 130 29.66 -20.75 -25.61
N ALA A 131 29.23 -19.51 -25.39
CA ALA A 131 27.81 -19.16 -25.26
C ALA A 131 27.03 -19.45 -26.57
N GLU A 132 27.56 -19.01 -27.73
CA GLU A 132 26.98 -19.30 -29.06
C GLU A 132 26.88 -20.80 -29.31
N LYS A 133 27.94 -21.58 -29.06
CA LYS A 133 27.94 -23.05 -29.19
C LYS A 133 27.01 -23.76 -28.21
N SER A 134 26.63 -23.12 -27.11
CA SER A 134 25.69 -23.66 -26.12
C SER A 134 24.22 -23.43 -26.53
N GLY A 135 23.93 -22.52 -27.47
CA GLY A 135 22.57 -22.24 -27.95
C GLY A 135 22.14 -20.77 -27.88
N ILE A 136 22.98 -19.88 -27.33
CA ILE A 136 22.72 -18.43 -27.28
C ILE A 136 22.79 -17.82 -28.67
N LEU A 137 21.86 -16.91 -29.00
CA LEU A 137 21.86 -16.20 -30.27
C LEU A 137 22.89 -15.06 -30.25
N LYS A 138 23.70 -14.98 -31.31
CA LYS A 138 24.73 -13.94 -31.46
C LYS A 138 24.20 -12.52 -31.33
N ASP A 139 23.00 -12.26 -31.85
CA ASP A 139 22.36 -10.94 -31.83
C ASP A 139 21.83 -10.54 -30.43
N SER A 140 21.95 -11.43 -29.42
CA SER A 140 21.64 -11.15 -28.01
C SER A 140 22.89 -10.92 -27.14
N LEU A 141 24.09 -10.98 -27.73
CA LEU A 141 25.35 -10.71 -27.03
C LEU A 141 25.59 -9.21 -26.85
N ALA A 142 26.09 -8.81 -25.69
CA ALA A 142 26.54 -7.44 -25.43
C ALA A 142 27.97 -7.19 -25.97
N ASP A 143 28.39 -5.91 -25.93
CA ASP A 143 29.77 -5.50 -26.20
C ASP A 143 30.79 -6.33 -25.39
N LEU A 144 31.84 -6.80 -26.05
CA LEU A 144 32.88 -7.67 -25.48
C LEU A 144 33.89 -6.90 -24.60
N ASN A 145 33.38 -6.15 -23.62
CA ASN A 145 34.13 -5.41 -22.60
C ASN A 145 34.27 -6.21 -21.29
N ALA A 146 34.91 -5.65 -20.25
CA ALA A 146 35.14 -6.34 -18.97
C ALA A 146 33.84 -6.84 -18.30
N SER A 147 32.77 -6.04 -18.34
CA SER A 147 31.46 -6.40 -17.76
C SER A 147 30.74 -7.53 -18.50
N PHE A 148 31.19 -7.92 -19.71
CA PHE A 148 30.63 -9.06 -20.45
C PHE A 148 30.67 -10.36 -19.63
N ALA A 149 31.71 -10.56 -18.81
CA ALA A 149 31.82 -11.73 -17.93
C ALA A 149 30.73 -11.82 -16.83
N LEU A 150 30.03 -10.72 -16.55
CA LEU A 150 28.94 -10.63 -15.58
C LEU A 150 27.54 -10.65 -16.21
N GLY A 151 27.41 -10.95 -17.51
CA GLY A 151 26.10 -11.18 -18.12
C GLY A 151 25.33 -9.93 -18.50
N THR A 152 26.01 -8.93 -19.06
CA THR A 152 25.38 -7.78 -19.73
C THR A 152 24.64 -8.16 -21.03
N SER A 153 24.92 -9.34 -21.60
CA SER A 153 24.16 -9.95 -22.70
C SER A 153 22.69 -10.17 -22.32
N THR A 154 21.78 -10.14 -23.31
CA THR A 154 20.33 -10.12 -23.07
C THR A 154 19.50 -11.23 -23.78
N PRO A 155 19.94 -12.50 -23.79
CA PRO A 155 19.16 -13.61 -24.38
C PRO A 155 17.87 -13.89 -23.61
N SER A 156 16.86 -14.42 -24.32
CA SER A 156 15.59 -14.79 -23.72
C SER A 156 15.67 -16.00 -22.78
N ALA A 157 14.68 -16.18 -21.91
CA ALA A 157 14.64 -17.30 -20.97
C ALA A 157 14.60 -18.67 -21.67
N ILE A 158 13.99 -18.77 -22.86
CA ILE A 158 14.08 -19.95 -23.72
C ILE A 158 15.54 -20.27 -24.06
N ARG A 159 16.33 -19.25 -24.44
CA ARG A 159 17.75 -19.40 -24.83
C ARG A 159 18.66 -19.69 -23.64
N MET A 160 18.40 -19.11 -22.48
CA MET A 160 19.11 -19.48 -21.25
C MET A 160 18.83 -20.92 -20.82
N ALA A 161 17.57 -21.38 -20.94
CA ALA A 161 17.22 -22.78 -20.69
C ALA A 161 17.82 -23.75 -21.71
N ASP A 162 18.01 -23.33 -22.97
CA ASP A 162 18.71 -24.10 -24.02
C ASP A 162 20.22 -24.22 -23.71
N ALA A 163 20.86 -23.10 -23.38
CA ALA A 163 22.27 -23.06 -23.06
C ALA A 163 22.63 -23.93 -21.85
N TYR A 164 21.79 -23.94 -20.81
CA TYR A 164 21.98 -24.82 -19.65
C TYR A 164 21.61 -26.28 -19.94
N ALA A 165 20.72 -26.55 -20.92
CA ALA A 165 20.46 -27.91 -21.39
C ALA A 165 21.69 -28.54 -22.06
N THR A 166 22.60 -27.74 -22.64
CA THR A 166 23.88 -28.23 -23.19
C THR A 166 24.82 -28.74 -22.10
N PHE A 167 24.87 -28.12 -20.92
CA PHE A 167 25.61 -28.66 -19.77
C PHE A 167 24.97 -29.97 -19.28
N ALA A 168 23.64 -29.96 -19.08
CA ALA A 168 22.85 -31.14 -18.67
C ALA A 168 22.98 -32.35 -19.62
N ALA A 169 23.26 -32.11 -20.89
CA ALA A 169 23.46 -33.11 -21.94
C ALA A 169 24.95 -33.47 -22.18
N SER A 170 25.85 -33.12 -21.26
CA SER A 170 27.29 -33.39 -21.34
C SER A 170 27.90 -32.83 -22.64
N GLY A 171 27.63 -31.55 -22.89
CA GLY A 171 28.20 -30.76 -24.00
C GLY A 171 27.40 -30.81 -25.31
N LYS A 172 26.24 -31.46 -25.35
CA LYS A 172 25.44 -31.73 -26.56
C LYS A 172 24.29 -30.72 -26.70
N GLN A 173 24.37 -29.81 -27.66
CA GLN A 173 23.36 -28.77 -27.95
C GLN A 173 22.36 -29.27 -29.00
N ALA A 174 21.09 -28.88 -28.90
CA ALA A 174 20.08 -29.08 -29.94
C ALA A 174 19.11 -27.90 -29.91
N ASP A 175 18.86 -27.25 -31.05
CA ASP A 175 18.12 -25.98 -31.08
C ASP A 175 16.68 -26.11 -30.53
N PRO A 176 16.13 -25.04 -29.92
CA PRO A 176 14.82 -25.07 -29.28
C PRO A 176 13.68 -25.25 -30.28
N TYR A 177 12.75 -26.18 -30.02
CA TYR A 177 11.54 -26.38 -30.83
C TYR A 177 10.29 -26.67 -29.99
N SER A 178 9.12 -26.30 -30.54
CA SER A 178 7.79 -26.48 -29.94
C SER A 178 6.80 -27.26 -30.83
N VAL A 179 7.04 -27.32 -32.14
CA VAL A 179 6.17 -28.01 -33.12
C VAL A 179 6.74 -29.40 -33.43
N THR A 180 5.98 -30.45 -33.18
CA THR A 180 6.40 -31.86 -33.36
C THR A 180 5.98 -32.48 -34.70
N ALA A 181 4.90 -31.97 -35.30
CA ALA A 181 4.41 -32.28 -36.64
C ALA A 181 3.31 -31.28 -37.03
N VAL A 182 3.12 -31.03 -38.33
CA VAL A 182 1.95 -30.32 -38.86
C VAL A 182 1.21 -31.23 -39.84
N LYS A 183 -0.13 -31.27 -39.77
CA LYS A 183 -0.95 -32.13 -40.63
C LYS A 183 -1.95 -31.34 -41.44
N HIS A 184 -1.95 -31.51 -42.76
CA HIS A 184 -3.00 -30.98 -43.64
C HIS A 184 -3.89 -32.13 -44.13
N LYS A 185 -5.20 -32.05 -43.83
CA LYS A 185 -6.20 -33.09 -44.19
C LYS A 185 -5.80 -34.52 -43.75
N GLY A 186 -5.10 -34.62 -42.61
CA GLY A 186 -4.61 -35.88 -42.04
C GLY A 186 -3.22 -36.32 -42.50
N VAL A 187 -2.67 -35.74 -43.58
CA VAL A 187 -1.32 -36.01 -44.09
C VAL A 187 -0.31 -35.12 -43.37
N GLU A 188 0.79 -35.70 -42.86
CA GLU A 188 1.91 -34.94 -42.28
C GLU A 188 2.69 -34.17 -43.35
N LEU A 189 3.09 -32.94 -43.01
CA LEU A 189 3.92 -32.09 -43.86
C LEU A 189 5.41 -32.24 -43.49
N PRO A 190 6.33 -32.24 -44.47
CA PRO A 190 7.78 -32.23 -44.20
C PRO A 190 8.25 -30.87 -43.66
N GLY A 191 9.45 -30.83 -43.09
CA GLY A 191 10.06 -29.60 -42.55
C GLY A 191 9.75 -29.33 -41.07
N PHE A 192 9.18 -30.33 -40.37
CA PHE A 192 8.91 -30.30 -38.92
C PHE A 192 9.66 -31.42 -38.18
N GLU A 193 10.77 -31.89 -38.75
CA GLU A 193 11.66 -32.87 -38.13
C GLU A 193 12.39 -32.24 -36.92
N LYS A 194 12.80 -33.07 -35.95
CA LYS A 194 13.54 -32.58 -34.79
C LYS A 194 14.87 -31.91 -35.18
N PRO A 195 15.26 -30.82 -34.50
CA PRO A 195 16.59 -30.23 -34.63
C PRO A 195 17.72 -31.25 -34.43
N ARG A 196 18.83 -31.06 -35.16
CA ARG A 196 19.99 -31.95 -35.07
C ARG A 196 20.82 -31.61 -33.84
N VAL A 197 21.10 -32.62 -33.03
CA VAL A 197 22.09 -32.53 -31.94
C VAL A 197 23.49 -32.25 -32.52
N LYS A 198 24.23 -31.35 -31.87
CA LYS A 198 25.60 -30.92 -32.20
C LYS A 198 26.44 -31.00 -30.92
N LEU A 199 27.76 -31.18 -31.04
CA LEU A 199 28.67 -31.02 -29.89
C LEU A 199 29.04 -29.54 -29.75
N GLY A 200 28.60 -28.90 -28.66
CA GLY A 200 28.91 -27.50 -28.34
C GLY A 200 30.22 -27.34 -27.57
N MET A 201 30.53 -28.28 -26.67
CA MET A 201 31.74 -28.33 -25.86
C MET A 201 32.12 -29.78 -25.51
N PRO A 202 33.38 -30.07 -25.10
CA PRO A 202 33.77 -31.39 -24.62
C PRO A 202 32.96 -31.85 -23.40
N GLU A 203 32.78 -33.16 -23.29
CA GLU A 203 32.02 -33.84 -22.23
C GLU A 203 32.54 -33.48 -20.82
N ASN A 204 33.85 -33.63 -20.59
CA ASN A 204 34.53 -33.33 -19.31
C ASN A 204 34.42 -31.83 -18.91
N VAL A 205 34.37 -30.89 -19.88
CA VAL A 205 34.09 -29.46 -19.60
C VAL A 205 32.68 -29.30 -19.03
N ALA A 206 31.68 -29.92 -19.66
CA ALA A 206 30.30 -29.87 -19.19
C ALA A 206 30.12 -30.54 -17.82
N HIS A 207 30.81 -31.65 -17.55
CA HIS A 207 30.79 -32.32 -16.23
C HIS A 207 31.42 -31.43 -15.14
N ASN A 208 32.58 -30.82 -15.38
CA ASN A 208 33.21 -29.93 -14.39
C ASN A 208 32.40 -28.64 -14.12
N VAL A 209 31.76 -28.08 -15.14
CA VAL A 209 30.79 -26.99 -14.95
C VAL A 209 29.60 -27.48 -14.13
N THR A 210 29.09 -28.67 -14.40
CA THR A 210 27.97 -29.27 -13.65
C THR A 210 28.31 -29.46 -12.19
N ALA A 211 29.42 -30.12 -11.84
CA ALA A 211 29.86 -30.32 -10.46
C ALA A 211 30.06 -28.99 -9.70
N THR A 212 30.59 -27.97 -10.38
CA THR A 212 30.72 -26.61 -9.80
C THR A 212 29.35 -25.96 -9.55
N LEU A 213 28.33 -26.26 -10.37
CA LEU A 213 26.97 -25.74 -10.26
C LEU A 213 26.05 -26.59 -9.35
N GLU A 214 26.37 -27.85 -9.09
CA GLU A 214 25.79 -28.62 -7.97
C GLU A 214 26.20 -27.98 -6.64
N ASN A 215 27.48 -27.59 -6.50
CA ASN A 215 27.97 -26.92 -5.29
C ASN A 215 27.34 -25.52 -5.04
N VAL A 216 26.85 -24.83 -6.08
CA VAL A 216 26.04 -23.59 -5.90
C VAL A 216 24.74 -23.88 -5.17
N ILE A 217 24.13 -25.05 -5.38
CA ILE A 217 22.94 -25.51 -4.64
C ILE A 217 23.34 -26.07 -3.28
N GLU A 218 24.44 -26.84 -3.19
CA GLU A 218 24.80 -27.49 -1.93
C GLU A 218 25.37 -26.56 -0.86
N ASN A 219 26.18 -25.57 -1.22
CA ASN A 219 26.88 -24.70 -0.26
C ASN A 219 26.80 -23.20 -0.59
N GLY A 220 26.07 -22.81 -1.63
CA GLY A 220 26.11 -21.48 -2.22
C GLY A 220 24.78 -20.76 -2.34
N THR A 221 24.79 -19.73 -3.19
CA THR A 221 23.66 -18.80 -3.43
C THR A 221 22.37 -19.47 -3.95
N GLY A 222 22.41 -20.73 -4.37
CA GLY A 222 21.24 -21.48 -4.86
C GLY A 222 20.56 -22.40 -3.84
N TYR A 223 20.88 -22.29 -2.54
CA TYR A 223 20.53 -23.31 -1.54
C TYR A 223 19.04 -23.66 -1.41
N HIS A 224 18.12 -22.76 -1.74
CA HIS A 224 16.68 -23.05 -1.79
C HIS A 224 16.33 -24.20 -2.76
N ALA A 225 17.13 -24.41 -3.82
CA ALA A 225 16.93 -25.49 -4.79
C ALA A 225 17.12 -26.90 -4.19
N LYS A 226 17.81 -27.04 -3.03
CA LYS A 226 17.84 -28.30 -2.25
C LYS A 226 16.44 -28.83 -1.95
N GLY A 227 15.44 -27.93 -1.87
CA GLY A 227 14.04 -28.28 -1.67
C GLY A 227 13.48 -29.23 -2.73
N LEU A 228 14.09 -29.35 -3.91
CA LEU A 228 13.75 -30.33 -4.95
C LEU A 228 14.00 -31.80 -4.50
N GLY A 229 14.94 -32.02 -3.58
CA GLY A 229 15.22 -33.34 -2.99
C GLY A 229 15.80 -34.38 -3.95
N ARG A 230 16.58 -33.94 -4.95
CA ARG A 230 17.18 -34.79 -6.01
C ARG A 230 18.44 -34.11 -6.57
N ALA A 231 19.27 -34.84 -7.33
CA ALA A 231 20.45 -34.27 -7.98
C ALA A 231 20.08 -33.15 -8.96
N ALA A 232 20.67 -31.97 -8.78
CA ALA A 232 20.41 -30.78 -9.59
C ALA A 232 21.62 -29.84 -9.57
N ALA A 233 21.77 -29.06 -10.64
CA ALA A 233 22.80 -28.05 -10.79
C ALA A 233 22.16 -26.74 -11.28
N GLY A 234 22.63 -25.58 -10.83
CA GLY A 234 22.06 -24.30 -11.28
C GLY A 234 22.78 -23.07 -10.78
N LYS A 235 22.40 -21.90 -11.30
CA LYS A 235 23.04 -20.62 -10.98
C LYS A 235 22.03 -19.49 -10.82
N THR A 236 22.28 -18.69 -9.78
CA THR A 236 21.66 -17.38 -9.52
C THR A 236 22.19 -16.29 -10.44
N GLY A 237 21.31 -15.40 -10.89
CA GLY A 237 21.64 -14.12 -11.48
C GLY A 237 20.93 -12.98 -10.75
N THR A 238 21.69 -11.95 -10.42
CA THR A 238 21.20 -10.63 -10.03
C THR A 238 21.89 -9.63 -10.97
N THR A 239 21.27 -8.49 -11.27
CA THR A 239 21.83 -7.40 -12.09
C THR A 239 21.77 -6.07 -11.36
N ASP A 240 22.63 -5.12 -11.73
CA ASP A 240 22.72 -3.76 -11.17
C ASP A 240 21.34 -3.10 -10.92
N GLU A 241 21.22 -2.37 -9.81
CA GLU A 241 19.97 -1.79 -9.28
C GLU A 241 18.82 -2.82 -9.09
N ASN A 242 19.12 -4.13 -9.08
CA ASN A 242 18.16 -5.23 -9.10
C ASN A 242 17.10 -5.09 -10.21
N LYS A 243 17.52 -4.74 -11.43
CA LYS A 243 16.60 -4.64 -12.60
C LYS A 243 16.06 -5.99 -13.08
N SER A 244 16.75 -7.08 -12.76
CA SER A 244 16.30 -8.44 -13.02
C SER A 244 16.97 -9.44 -12.07
N ALA A 245 16.24 -10.50 -11.75
CA ALA A 245 16.69 -11.64 -10.96
C ALA A 245 16.35 -12.93 -11.72
N TRP A 246 17.32 -13.84 -11.75
CA TRP A 246 17.30 -15.04 -12.57
C TRP A 246 17.68 -16.27 -11.77
N TRP A 247 17.04 -17.38 -12.09
CA TRP A 247 17.56 -18.70 -11.75
C TRP A 247 17.54 -19.57 -13.01
N VAL A 248 18.68 -20.19 -13.33
CA VAL A 248 18.76 -21.17 -14.41
C VAL A 248 19.37 -22.44 -13.84
N GLY A 249 18.60 -23.52 -13.87
CA GLY A 249 18.97 -24.79 -13.25
C GLY A 249 18.41 -25.99 -13.98
N TYR A 250 19.05 -27.14 -13.80
CA TYR A 250 18.77 -28.36 -14.54
C TYR A 250 18.99 -29.63 -13.74
N THR A 251 18.44 -30.69 -14.29
CA THR A 251 18.73 -32.11 -14.06
C THR A 251 19.01 -32.74 -15.44
N GLN A 252 19.56 -33.95 -15.54
CA GLN A 252 19.76 -34.61 -16.86
C GLN A 252 18.46 -34.70 -17.70
N GLN A 253 17.30 -34.71 -17.05
CA GLN A 253 15.98 -34.90 -17.65
C GLN A 253 15.36 -33.59 -18.17
N LEU A 254 15.71 -32.45 -17.57
CA LEU A 254 15.04 -31.16 -17.78
C LEU A 254 15.90 -29.98 -17.30
N ALA A 255 16.11 -28.98 -18.16
CA ALA A 255 16.68 -27.68 -17.82
C ALA A 255 15.62 -26.58 -17.89
N THR A 256 15.62 -25.65 -16.94
CA THR A 256 14.59 -24.61 -16.81
C THR A 256 15.22 -23.28 -16.39
N SER A 257 14.82 -22.20 -17.07
CA SER A 257 15.14 -20.82 -16.71
C SER A 257 13.90 -20.15 -16.13
N VAL A 258 14.07 -19.42 -15.03
CA VAL A 258 13.07 -18.49 -14.48
C VAL A 258 13.69 -17.11 -14.52
N ALA A 259 13.00 -16.17 -15.17
CA ALA A 259 13.40 -14.78 -15.29
C ALA A 259 12.35 -13.91 -14.59
N MET A 260 12.79 -13.01 -13.73
CA MET A 260 11.98 -11.96 -13.14
C MET A 260 12.63 -10.62 -13.46
N PHE A 261 11.84 -9.68 -13.97
CA PHE A 261 12.25 -8.31 -14.27
C PHE A 261 11.04 -7.39 -14.09
N ARG A 262 11.28 -6.13 -13.73
CA ARG A 262 10.23 -5.09 -13.70
C ARG A 262 10.49 -4.11 -14.83
N GLU A 263 9.42 -3.75 -15.54
CA GLU A 263 9.48 -2.93 -16.75
C GLU A 263 8.49 -1.77 -16.60
N ASP A 264 8.89 -0.57 -17.03
CA ASP A 264 7.98 0.56 -17.13
C ASP A 264 7.03 0.36 -18.33
N PRO A 265 5.70 0.27 -18.12
CA PRO A 265 4.74 -0.15 -19.16
C PRO A 265 4.48 0.91 -20.24
N LYS A 266 5.22 2.03 -20.27
CA LYS A 266 5.13 3.08 -21.29
C LYS A 266 6.42 3.23 -22.09
N SER A 267 7.56 3.09 -21.43
CA SER A 267 8.89 3.36 -21.99
C SER A 267 9.72 2.09 -22.24
N HIS A 268 9.22 0.92 -21.84
CA HIS A 268 9.93 -0.37 -21.93
C HIS A 268 11.29 -0.37 -21.20
N LYS A 269 11.49 0.56 -20.26
CA LYS A 269 12.71 0.69 -19.47
C LYS A 269 12.65 -0.26 -18.27
N LEU A 270 13.73 -0.99 -18.02
CA LEU A 270 13.86 -1.80 -16.81
C LEU A 270 13.90 -0.93 -15.54
N LEU A 271 13.08 -1.32 -14.58
CA LEU A 271 12.94 -0.74 -13.25
C LEU A 271 13.54 -1.70 -12.21
N SER A 272 13.98 -1.16 -11.07
CA SER A 272 14.39 -1.99 -9.93
C SER A 272 13.23 -2.89 -9.45
N MET A 273 13.57 -4.10 -9.03
CA MET A 273 12.68 -5.05 -8.34
C MET A 273 12.80 -4.97 -6.81
N ASN A 274 13.63 -4.07 -6.28
CA ASN A 274 13.67 -3.81 -4.84
C ASN A 274 12.29 -3.34 -4.34
N GLY A 275 11.91 -3.80 -3.15
CA GLY A 275 10.57 -3.59 -2.57
C GLY A 275 9.43 -4.29 -3.32
N THR A 276 9.69 -5.27 -4.19
CA THR A 276 8.63 -6.04 -4.88
C THR A 276 8.44 -7.44 -4.28
N ALA A 277 7.24 -8.00 -4.43
CA ALA A 277 6.84 -9.30 -3.89
C ALA A 277 7.10 -9.49 -2.37
N GLY A 278 7.15 -8.40 -1.60
CA GLY A 278 7.36 -8.45 -0.15
C GLY A 278 8.81 -8.71 0.29
N LYS A 279 9.81 -8.54 -0.59
CA LYS A 279 11.24 -8.58 -0.25
C LYS A 279 11.90 -7.24 -0.57
N ASP A 280 12.77 -6.75 0.32
CA ASP A 280 13.51 -5.49 0.13
C ASP A 280 14.39 -5.54 -1.14
N SER A 281 14.98 -6.71 -1.40
CA SER A 281 15.62 -7.07 -2.67
C SER A 281 15.27 -8.52 -3.02
N ILE A 282 14.94 -8.79 -4.28
CA ILE A 282 14.79 -10.14 -4.83
C ILE A 282 16.10 -10.54 -5.51
N HIS A 283 16.83 -11.52 -4.99
CA HIS A 283 18.03 -12.04 -5.65
C HIS A 283 17.67 -13.26 -6.50
N GLY A 284 18.59 -13.71 -7.37
CA GLY A 284 18.37 -14.94 -8.14
C GLY A 284 18.10 -16.18 -7.26
N GLY A 285 18.62 -16.20 -6.04
CA GLY A 285 18.44 -17.28 -5.06
C GLY A 285 17.08 -17.30 -4.36
N ASP A 286 16.31 -16.22 -4.44
CA ASP A 286 14.99 -16.06 -3.83
C ASP A 286 13.89 -16.67 -4.74
N ILE A 287 12.86 -15.89 -5.04
CA ILE A 287 11.64 -16.26 -5.74
C ILE A 287 11.89 -16.96 -7.10
N PRO A 288 12.91 -16.58 -7.92
CA PRO A 288 13.22 -17.33 -9.14
C PRO A 288 13.60 -18.80 -8.87
N THR A 289 14.33 -19.06 -7.78
CA THR A 289 14.75 -20.40 -7.36
C THR A 289 13.58 -21.16 -6.70
N GLU A 290 12.75 -20.48 -5.92
CA GLU A 290 11.52 -21.05 -5.33
C GLU A 290 10.54 -21.53 -6.43
N ILE A 291 10.25 -20.68 -7.42
CA ILE A 291 9.40 -20.99 -8.58
C ILE A 291 9.96 -22.18 -9.39
N TRP A 292 11.26 -22.16 -9.68
CA TRP A 292 11.93 -23.27 -10.36
C TRP A 292 11.79 -24.58 -9.57
N THR A 293 11.96 -24.52 -8.25
CA THR A 293 11.91 -25.70 -7.38
C THR A 293 10.53 -26.35 -7.39
N GLU A 294 9.45 -25.58 -7.23
CA GLU A 294 8.09 -26.12 -7.28
C GLU A 294 7.70 -26.64 -8.68
N TYR A 295 8.09 -25.93 -9.74
CA TYR A 295 7.87 -26.42 -11.10
C TYR A 295 8.63 -27.74 -11.36
N MET A 296 9.89 -27.84 -10.95
CA MET A 296 10.72 -29.04 -11.17
C MET A 296 10.25 -30.23 -10.34
N LYS A 297 9.77 -30.01 -9.09
CA LYS A 297 9.09 -31.03 -8.28
C LYS A 297 7.89 -31.63 -9.02
N ALA A 298 7.07 -30.78 -9.65
CA ALA A 298 5.90 -31.21 -10.39
C ALA A 298 6.27 -31.92 -11.70
N ALA A 299 7.18 -31.33 -12.50
CA ALA A 299 7.56 -31.83 -13.82
C ALA A 299 8.37 -33.15 -13.78
N LEU A 300 9.17 -33.36 -12.73
CA LEU A 300 10.00 -34.57 -12.54
C LEU A 300 9.36 -35.61 -11.61
N LYS A 301 8.09 -35.43 -11.23
CA LYS A 301 7.34 -36.37 -10.38
C LYS A 301 7.26 -37.75 -11.03
N GLY A 302 7.81 -38.76 -10.35
CA GLY A 302 7.87 -40.13 -10.87
C GLY A 302 8.89 -40.36 -11.99
N LYS A 303 9.84 -39.43 -12.18
CA LYS A 303 11.05 -39.66 -12.99
C LYS A 303 12.17 -40.19 -12.10
N GLU A 304 12.87 -41.21 -12.58
CA GLU A 304 14.12 -41.71 -12.00
C GLU A 304 15.15 -40.59 -11.84
N ASP A 305 16.06 -40.72 -10.87
CA ASP A 305 17.13 -39.76 -10.65
C ASP A 305 18.49 -40.39 -10.99
N PRO A 306 19.09 -40.05 -12.15
CA PRO A 306 20.33 -40.67 -12.62
C PRO A 306 21.60 -40.00 -12.04
N GLY A 307 21.46 -39.03 -11.14
CA GLY A 307 22.57 -38.14 -10.73
C GLY A 307 23.07 -37.28 -11.90
N PHE A 308 24.35 -36.91 -11.84
CA PHE A 308 25.14 -36.47 -12.99
C PHE A 308 26.37 -37.38 -13.15
N PRO A 309 27.00 -37.43 -14.34
CA PRO A 309 28.28 -38.12 -14.50
C PRO A 309 29.37 -37.45 -13.65
N GLU A 310 30.28 -38.23 -13.07
CA GLU A 310 31.39 -37.70 -12.29
C GLU A 310 32.34 -36.84 -13.15
N ALA A 311 32.79 -35.72 -12.59
CA ALA A 311 33.73 -34.82 -13.25
C ALA A 311 35.16 -35.36 -13.14
N GLU A 312 35.73 -35.79 -14.27
CA GLU A 312 37.17 -36.07 -14.40
C GLU A 312 38.02 -34.84 -14.07
N LYS A 313 39.30 -35.03 -13.72
CA LYS A 313 40.22 -33.89 -13.49
C LYS A 313 40.38 -33.07 -14.77
N ILE A 314 40.08 -31.77 -14.70
CA ILE A 314 40.26 -30.83 -15.82
C ILE A 314 41.35 -29.80 -15.55
N GLY A 315 42.22 -29.61 -16.54
CA GLY A 315 43.18 -28.51 -16.62
C GLY A 315 44.30 -28.50 -15.58
N ALA A 316 45.10 -27.43 -15.65
CA ALA A 316 46.11 -27.08 -14.66
C ALA A 316 45.53 -26.10 -13.62
N ILE A 317 46.17 -26.02 -12.44
CA ILE A 317 45.95 -24.93 -11.49
C ILE A 317 46.69 -23.70 -12.05
N ALA A 318 45.94 -22.69 -12.46
CA ALA A 318 46.43 -21.53 -13.19
C ALA A 318 46.00 -20.24 -12.48
N ASP A 319 46.72 -19.91 -11.41
CA ASP A 319 46.36 -18.83 -10.50
C ASP A 319 46.39 -17.43 -11.14
N GLY A 320 45.47 -16.58 -10.69
CA GLY A 320 45.27 -15.20 -11.12
C GLY A 320 46.45 -14.27 -10.79
N ILE A 321 46.46 -13.07 -11.35
CA ILE A 321 47.53 -12.10 -11.09
C ILE A 321 47.51 -11.68 -9.61
N GLY A 322 48.65 -11.82 -8.93
CA GLY A 322 48.85 -11.35 -7.56
C GLY A 322 48.68 -12.40 -6.46
N VAL A 323 48.25 -13.63 -6.79
CA VAL A 323 48.27 -14.74 -5.83
C VAL A 323 49.71 -14.93 -5.33
N PRO A 324 49.96 -14.98 -4.00
CA PRO A 324 51.29 -15.27 -3.48
C PRO A 324 51.75 -16.65 -3.96
N ALA A 325 52.95 -16.73 -4.53
CA ALA A 325 53.55 -18.03 -4.83
C ALA A 325 53.65 -18.85 -3.54
N PRO A 326 53.26 -20.14 -3.54
CA PRO A 326 53.34 -20.97 -2.35
C PRO A 326 54.80 -21.04 -1.90
N THR A 327 55.07 -20.65 -0.65
CA THR A 327 56.35 -20.92 0.00
C THR A 327 56.66 -22.40 -0.15
N PRO A 328 57.82 -22.81 -0.69
CA PRO A 328 58.08 -24.21 -0.97
C PRO A 328 58.13 -25.00 0.35
N THR A 329 57.08 -25.78 0.60
CA THR A 329 57.09 -26.82 1.64
C THR A 329 58.25 -27.75 1.33
N VAL A 330 59.13 -27.97 2.32
CA VAL A 330 60.27 -28.87 2.15
C VAL A 330 59.75 -30.27 1.82
N THR A 331 60.20 -30.79 0.68
CA THR A 331 59.93 -32.18 0.29
C THR A 331 60.76 -33.11 1.17
N GLU A 332 60.19 -33.63 2.25
CA GLU A 332 60.66 -34.91 2.78
C GLU A 332 60.31 -36.00 1.76
N THR A 333 61.31 -36.81 1.42
CA THR A 333 61.18 -37.90 0.46
C THR A 333 60.82 -39.17 1.23
N GLU A 334 59.56 -39.59 1.16
CA GLU A 334 59.19 -40.96 1.51
C GLU A 334 59.26 -41.85 0.26
N GLU A 335 59.77 -43.07 0.42
CA GLU A 335 59.99 -44.02 -0.66
C GLU A 335 58.71 -44.76 -1.08
N GLU A 336 58.59 -45.00 -2.38
CA GLU A 336 57.49 -45.75 -3.01
C GLU A 336 57.46 -47.22 -2.54
N LYS A 337 56.29 -47.73 -2.17
CA LYS A 337 56.11 -49.16 -1.86
C LYS A 337 54.70 -49.66 -2.15
N GLU A 338 54.63 -50.71 -2.97
CA GLU A 338 53.39 -51.37 -3.40
C GLU A 338 52.70 -52.15 -2.26
N GLU A 339 51.36 -52.21 -2.29
CA GLU A 339 50.56 -53.18 -1.51
C GLU A 339 50.00 -54.31 -2.38
N THR A 340 49.93 -55.52 -1.83
CA THR A 340 48.95 -56.57 -2.16
C THR A 340 48.96 -57.65 -1.03
N PRO A 341 47.90 -58.46 -0.82
CA PRO A 341 47.21 -58.41 0.48
C PRO A 341 47.03 -59.76 1.21
N SER A 342 46.61 -59.73 2.49
CA SER A 342 46.04 -60.90 3.20
C SER A 342 45.15 -60.51 4.40
N ALA A 343 44.57 -61.52 5.09
CA ALA A 343 43.37 -61.43 5.93
C ALA A 343 43.59 -61.70 7.47
N PRO A 344 42.58 -61.52 8.37
CA PRO A 344 42.74 -61.32 9.83
C PRO A 344 42.52 -62.59 10.70
N PRO A 345 42.71 -62.55 12.05
CA PRO A 345 41.54 -62.38 12.98
C PRO A 345 41.76 -61.76 14.40
N SER A 346 40.61 -61.44 15.04
CA SER A 346 40.19 -61.22 16.48
C SER A 346 40.92 -61.91 17.68
N PRO A 347 40.52 -61.70 18.98
CA PRO A 347 40.00 -60.53 19.76
C PRO A 347 40.51 -60.45 21.26
N THR A 348 39.78 -59.75 22.19
CA THR A 348 39.66 -60.02 23.68
C THR A 348 40.78 -59.53 24.65
N GLU A 349 40.65 -59.03 25.90
CA GLU A 349 39.58 -58.61 26.89
C GLU A 349 40.16 -57.45 27.80
N THR A 350 39.43 -56.42 28.30
CA THR A 350 38.63 -56.22 29.57
C THR A 350 39.36 -56.17 30.95
N GLU A 351 39.10 -55.11 31.76
CA GLU A 351 39.24 -54.99 33.25
C GLU A 351 38.39 -53.80 33.84
N THR A 352 38.38 -53.47 35.15
CA THR A 352 37.20 -52.79 35.81
C THR A 352 37.35 -52.01 37.17
N ILE A 353 36.94 -50.71 37.23
CA ILE A 353 36.32 -49.92 38.39
C ILE A 353 37.25 -49.60 39.64
N PRO A 354 36.97 -48.74 40.70
CA PRO A 354 35.86 -47.80 41.12
C PRO A 354 36.16 -46.33 41.62
N ALA A 355 35.22 -45.39 41.36
CA ALA A 355 34.46 -44.44 42.25
C ALA A 355 35.05 -43.30 43.20
N PRO A 356 34.23 -42.25 43.57
CA PRO A 356 34.62 -41.00 44.30
C PRO A 356 33.80 -40.61 45.58
N PRO A 357 33.98 -39.40 46.20
CA PRO A 357 32.88 -38.39 46.40
C PRO A 357 33.31 -36.87 46.37
N THR A 358 32.53 -35.88 45.86
CA THR A 358 31.40 -35.04 46.41
C THR A 358 31.84 -33.95 47.45
N GLU A 359 31.59 -32.62 47.33
CA GLU A 359 30.32 -31.86 47.59
C GLU A 359 30.25 -30.39 47.02
N THR A 360 29.30 -29.53 47.48
CA THR A 360 28.68 -28.38 46.74
C THR A 360 28.79 -26.96 47.34
N SER A 361 28.54 -25.89 46.54
CA SER A 361 27.52 -24.84 46.83
C SER A 361 27.37 -23.77 45.70
N THR A 362 26.32 -22.93 45.72
CA THR A 362 25.94 -21.93 44.69
C THR A 362 25.34 -20.66 45.28
N CYS A 363 25.60 -19.49 44.69
CA CYS A 363 24.84 -18.24 44.95
C CYS A 363 23.48 -18.22 44.20
N ARG A 364 22.62 -17.23 44.50
CA ARG A 364 21.25 -17.08 43.97
C ARG A 364 20.93 -15.62 43.62
N PRO A 365 19.92 -15.36 42.76
CA PRO A 365 19.56 -14.00 42.34
C PRO A 365 18.91 -13.18 43.46
N LEU A 366 18.99 -11.85 43.32
CA LEU A 366 18.61 -10.80 44.29
C LEU A 366 19.61 -10.53 45.43
N ASP A 367 20.92 -10.49 45.11
CA ASP A 367 21.89 -9.75 45.93
C ASP A 367 22.36 -8.51 45.17
N PHE A 368 22.53 -7.39 45.86
CA PHE A 368 22.57 -6.02 45.29
C PHE A 368 23.98 -5.40 45.44
N ARG A 369 25.01 -6.22 45.27
CA ARG A 369 26.44 -5.86 45.40
C ARG A 369 27.33 -6.73 44.48
N CYS A 370 27.27 -6.48 43.18
CA CYS A 370 28.22 -7.01 42.19
C CYS A 370 28.58 -5.91 41.17
N ASP A 371 28.79 -4.71 41.71
CA ASP A 371 29.31 -3.50 41.09
C ASP A 371 30.86 -3.56 41.21
N ASP A 372 31.71 -3.03 40.31
CA ASP A 372 31.51 -2.36 39.01
C ASP A 372 32.88 -2.31 38.24
N ASP A 373 32.89 -1.66 37.07
CA ASP A 373 34.02 -0.98 36.36
C ASP A 373 35.08 -1.73 35.49
N GLU A 374 35.06 -1.35 34.18
CA GLU A 374 36.11 -0.93 33.21
C GLU A 374 37.35 -1.80 32.80
N ASP A 375 37.51 -1.92 31.46
CA ASP A 375 38.71 -1.92 30.57
C ASP A 375 40.09 -2.39 31.09
N ASP A 376 40.88 -3.25 30.43
CA ASP A 376 41.36 -3.19 29.02
C ASP A 376 42.19 -4.47 28.67
N THR A 377 42.56 -4.64 27.39
CA THR A 377 43.60 -5.54 26.82
C THR A 377 43.46 -7.07 26.96
N GLY A 378 42.94 -7.69 25.89
CA GLY A 378 43.64 -8.72 25.08
C GLY A 378 44.19 -10.02 25.70
N GLY A 379 43.95 -11.15 25.04
CA GLY A 379 44.62 -12.42 25.40
C GLY A 379 44.02 -13.68 24.79
N SER A 380 44.59 -14.09 23.64
CA SER A 380 44.62 -15.44 23.06
C SER A 380 44.08 -16.65 23.87
N ASP A 381 43.15 -17.36 23.21
CA ASP A 381 43.14 -18.82 22.99
C ASP A 381 42.98 -19.84 24.15
N VAL A 382 42.55 -21.04 23.73
CA VAL A 382 42.44 -22.35 24.40
C VAL A 382 42.54 -22.43 25.94
N GLY A 383 41.62 -23.10 26.64
CA GLY A 383 40.76 -24.20 26.21
C GLY A 383 40.99 -25.44 27.08
N GLY A 384 40.26 -26.52 26.81
CA GLY A 384 40.25 -27.75 27.62
C GLY A 384 39.28 -27.65 28.81
N THR A 385 38.23 -28.46 28.93
CA THR A 385 38.13 -29.95 29.02
C THR A 385 38.68 -30.52 30.32
N ASP A 386 37.75 -30.98 31.16
CA ASP A 386 37.77 -32.24 31.91
C ASP A 386 38.88 -32.50 32.97
N ALA A 387 38.66 -33.34 33.98
CA ALA A 387 37.50 -34.18 34.31
C ALA A 387 36.74 -33.62 35.54
N GLY A 388 35.51 -34.04 35.88
CA GLY A 388 34.93 -35.39 35.75
C GLY A 388 35.39 -36.28 36.91
N VAL A 389 34.70 -37.35 37.33
CA VAL A 389 33.53 -38.09 36.82
C VAL A 389 32.76 -38.50 38.12
N ARG A 390 31.42 -38.38 38.24
CA ARG A 390 30.41 -39.44 37.98
C ARG A 390 30.84 -40.84 38.50
N THR A 391 30.00 -41.75 38.98
CA THR A 391 28.53 -42.00 38.93
C THR A 391 28.19 -42.92 40.14
N GLU A 392 27.03 -43.54 40.41
CA GLU A 392 25.86 -44.00 39.64
C GLU A 392 24.55 -43.75 40.45
N GLY A 393 23.34 -43.82 39.88
CA GLY A 393 23.00 -44.15 38.49
C GLY A 393 21.51 -43.98 38.18
N ARG A 394 21.19 -44.00 36.88
CA ARG A 394 19.83 -44.30 36.36
C ARG A 394 19.73 -45.81 36.09
N PRO A 395 18.59 -46.33 35.60
CA PRO A 395 18.46 -46.43 34.13
C PRO A 395 17.22 -45.73 33.57
N ALA A 396 17.06 -45.78 32.25
CA ALA A 396 15.93 -45.21 31.50
C ALA A 396 15.58 -46.11 30.30
N LEU A 397 14.57 -45.71 29.51
CA LEU A 397 14.26 -46.23 28.15
C LEU A 397 13.68 -47.69 28.15
N PRO A 398 13.11 -48.22 27.04
CA PRO A 398 13.31 -47.81 25.63
C PRO A 398 12.07 -47.72 24.71
N ILE A 399 12.36 -47.39 23.44
CA ILE A 399 11.48 -47.48 22.26
C ILE A 399 11.80 -48.80 21.53
N PRO A 400 10.81 -49.59 21.06
CA PRO A 400 10.97 -50.18 19.72
C PRO A 400 9.69 -50.37 18.86
N ARG A 401 9.84 -49.99 17.59
CA ARG A 401 9.36 -50.58 16.30
C ARG A 401 8.25 -51.67 16.24
N ARG A 402 7.43 -51.52 15.17
CA ARG A 402 6.87 -52.53 14.21
C ARG A 402 5.57 -53.32 14.52
N ALA A 403 4.51 -52.91 13.80
CA ALA A 403 3.85 -53.64 12.70
C ALA A 403 2.68 -54.67 12.91
N LEU A 404 1.71 -54.53 11.98
CA LEU A 404 0.81 -55.55 11.35
C LEU A 404 -0.59 -55.93 11.95
N THR A 405 -1.52 -56.08 10.98
CA THR A 405 -2.73 -56.94 10.89
C THR A 405 -4.10 -56.62 11.55
N ARG A 406 -5.03 -56.15 10.68
CA ARG A 406 -6.39 -56.70 10.34
C ARG A 406 -7.52 -56.85 11.38
N GLY A 407 -8.71 -56.32 11.01
CA GLY A 407 -10.07 -56.63 11.53
C GLY A 407 -10.87 -55.34 11.75
N GLN A 408 -11.93 -54.96 11.00
CA GLN A 408 -13.28 -55.56 10.85
C GLN A 408 -14.01 -55.81 12.18
N GLN A 409 -15.28 -55.42 12.39
CA GLN A 409 -16.32 -54.90 11.47
C GLN A 409 -17.47 -54.19 12.24
N ARG A 410 -18.19 -53.23 11.60
CA ARG A 410 -19.59 -52.79 11.91
C ARG A 410 -19.87 -52.19 13.31
N GLU A 411 -21.03 -51.60 13.65
CA GLU A 411 -22.02 -50.76 12.95
C GLU A 411 -22.85 -50.01 14.02
N ARG A 412 -23.15 -48.71 13.84
CA ARG A 412 -24.54 -48.16 13.82
C ARG A 412 -24.58 -46.64 13.66
N LYS A 413 -25.66 -46.17 13.03
CA LYS A 413 -26.03 -44.75 12.89
C LYS A 413 -26.80 -44.29 14.13
N GLN A 414 -26.72 -42.99 14.43
CA GLN A 414 -27.97 -42.24 14.63
C GLN A 414 -27.87 -40.82 14.10
N ARG A 415 -28.91 -40.39 13.36
CA ARG A 415 -29.12 -39.00 12.93
C ARG A 415 -30.14 -38.35 13.87
N ARG A 416 -30.06 -37.03 14.04
CA ARG A 416 -31.27 -36.18 13.99
C ARG A 416 -31.01 -34.95 13.14
N HIS A 417 -31.98 -34.65 12.27
CA HIS A 417 -32.14 -33.36 11.60
C HIS A 417 -33.08 -32.50 12.42
N LEU A 418 -33.05 -31.19 12.21
CA LEU A 418 -34.27 -30.44 11.94
C LEU A 418 -33.99 -29.31 10.93
N ARG A 419 -35.04 -28.83 10.26
CA ARG A 419 -34.98 -27.78 9.23
C ARG A 419 -35.95 -26.65 9.59
N LEU A 420 -35.63 -25.46 9.08
CA LEU A 420 -36.49 -24.32 8.70
C LEU A 420 -37.87 -24.18 9.36
N ALA A 421 -38.14 -22.95 9.85
CA ALA A 421 -39.41 -22.28 9.55
C ALA A 421 -39.18 -20.77 9.37
N VAL A 422 -39.80 -20.20 8.35
CA VAL A 422 -40.10 -18.76 8.20
C VAL A 422 -41.60 -18.62 8.40
N VAL A 423 -42.08 -17.55 9.06
CA VAL A 423 -43.35 -16.83 8.78
C VAL A 423 -43.68 -15.82 9.89
N SER A 424 -44.04 -14.61 9.46
CA SER A 424 -45.00 -13.69 10.11
C SER A 424 -46.22 -13.61 9.18
N PRO A 425 -47.47 -13.33 9.61
CA PRO A 425 -47.80 -12.26 10.57
C PRO A 425 -49.00 -12.52 11.52
N GLY A 426 -49.42 -11.51 12.28
CA GLY A 426 -50.71 -11.48 12.99
C GLY A 426 -50.95 -10.15 13.72
N LEU A 427 -52.15 -9.56 13.59
CA LEU A 427 -52.55 -8.34 14.31
C LEU A 427 -53.26 -8.69 15.63
N GLY A 428 -53.12 -7.82 16.64
CA GLY A 428 -53.93 -7.85 17.87
C GLY A 428 -54.00 -6.46 18.50
N VAL A 429 -55.16 -5.81 18.43
CA VAL A 429 -55.39 -4.46 18.99
C VAL A 429 -56.08 -4.57 20.34
N SER A 430 -55.59 -3.83 21.33
CA SER A 430 -56.43 -3.23 22.39
C SER A 430 -55.71 -2.05 23.05
N ARG A 431 -56.48 -1.02 23.41
CA ARG A 431 -56.05 0.08 24.29
C ARG A 431 -56.33 -0.31 25.74
N GLU A 432 -55.53 0.19 26.67
CA GLU A 432 -56.12 0.92 27.78
C GLU A 432 -55.16 1.97 28.36
N THR A 433 -55.73 2.95 29.07
CA THR A 433 -55.02 4.14 29.55
C THR A 433 -55.10 4.24 31.07
N ARG A 434 -53.96 4.46 31.74
CA ARG A 434 -53.93 5.27 32.97
C ARG A 434 -52.53 5.80 33.26
N ALA A 435 -52.50 6.98 33.88
CA ALA A 435 -51.27 7.59 34.38
C ALA A 435 -51.26 7.52 35.91
N ALA A 436 -50.07 7.35 36.48
CA ALA A 436 -49.76 7.67 37.87
C ALA A 436 -48.25 7.96 37.98
N ALA A 437 -47.91 9.02 38.72
CA ALA A 437 -46.55 9.23 39.21
C ALA A 437 -46.51 8.88 40.71
N PRO A 438 -45.36 8.44 41.25
CA PRO A 438 -45.10 8.48 42.68
C PRO A 438 -44.13 9.63 43.03
N ALA A 439 -44.28 10.16 44.24
CA ALA A 439 -43.32 11.04 44.88
C ALA A 439 -43.20 10.64 46.36
N GLY A 440 -42.04 10.90 46.99
CA GLY A 440 -41.95 10.94 48.47
C GLY A 440 -40.65 10.42 49.11
N ALA A 441 -39.98 11.31 49.85
CA ALA A 441 -39.01 11.03 50.95
C ALA A 441 -37.68 10.33 50.57
N ALA A 442 -36.55 10.48 51.28
CA ALA A 442 -36.11 11.30 52.44
C ALA A 442 -34.56 11.25 52.51
N ALA A 443 -33.79 12.07 53.26
CA ALA A 443 -33.97 13.39 53.93
C ALA A 443 -32.55 13.87 54.41
N LEU A 444 -32.47 14.84 55.34
CA LEU A 444 -31.25 15.44 55.95
C LEU A 444 -30.45 16.38 55.02
N GLY A 445 -30.01 17.59 55.42
CA GLY A 445 -30.23 18.36 56.65
C GLY A 445 -29.95 19.88 56.43
N ILE A 446 -30.45 20.77 57.30
CA ILE A 446 -30.51 22.25 57.06
C ILE A 446 -30.18 23.01 58.35
N PRO A 447 -29.15 23.91 58.37
CA PRO A 447 -29.38 25.35 58.63
C PRO A 447 -28.32 26.30 57.96
N PRO A 448 -28.37 27.64 58.10
CA PRO A 448 -29.50 28.52 57.77
C PRO A 448 -29.13 29.87 57.06
N ALA A 449 -30.17 30.64 56.72
CA ALA A 449 -30.26 32.12 56.74
C ALA A 449 -29.70 33.01 55.58
N MET A 450 -30.61 33.63 54.83
CA MET A 450 -31.02 35.04 55.05
C MET A 450 -32.43 35.34 54.47
N TYR A 451 -33.06 36.42 54.94
CA TYR A 451 -34.44 36.85 54.59
C TYR A 451 -34.48 37.83 53.39
N GLY A 452 -35.55 37.81 52.56
CA GLY A 452 -35.54 38.52 51.26
C GLY A 452 -36.84 39.15 50.69
N ARG A 453 -37.93 39.28 51.48
CA ARG A 453 -39.21 39.97 51.13
C ARG A 453 -40.10 39.37 50.02
N MET A 454 -41.41 39.40 50.28
CA MET A 454 -42.51 39.25 49.29
C MET A 454 -42.92 40.63 48.73
N CYS A 455 -43.44 40.68 47.50
CA CYS A 455 -44.56 41.58 47.15
C CYS A 455 -45.15 41.28 45.76
N GLY A 456 -46.48 41.43 45.62
CA GLY A 456 -47.16 41.72 44.34
C GLY A 456 -47.45 40.55 43.38
N MET A 457 -48.66 39.97 43.45
CA MET A 457 -49.35 39.46 42.26
C MET A 457 -50.35 40.53 41.76
N PRO A 458 -50.36 40.85 40.45
CA PRO A 458 -51.56 41.29 39.75
C PRO A 458 -52.28 40.10 39.11
N SER A 459 -53.57 40.28 38.80
CA SER A 459 -54.48 39.26 38.27
C SER A 459 -54.20 38.86 36.82
N GLY A 460 -54.67 37.68 36.43
CA GLY A 460 -54.46 37.12 35.09
C GLY A 460 -55.37 37.73 34.02
N GLU A 461 -54.80 38.57 33.16
CA GLU A 461 -55.33 38.79 31.80
C GLU A 461 -54.15 38.97 30.80
N SER A 462 -53.32 37.93 30.71
CA SER A 462 -52.24 37.84 29.73
C SER A 462 -52.01 36.38 29.35
N THR A 463 -52.91 35.83 28.53
CA THR A 463 -52.56 34.65 27.73
C THR A 463 -51.52 35.14 26.72
N ARG A 464 -50.22 34.99 27.05
CA ARG A 464 -49.16 35.17 26.06
C ARG A 464 -49.52 34.26 24.88
N ALA A 465 -49.77 34.86 23.72
CA ALA A 465 -49.82 34.10 22.48
C ALA A 465 -48.52 33.30 22.41
N SER A 466 -48.62 31.98 22.35
CA SER A 466 -47.46 31.13 22.15
C SER A 466 -46.84 31.56 20.83
N VAL A 467 -45.64 32.17 20.88
CA VAL A 467 -44.90 32.56 19.68
C VAL A 467 -44.83 31.31 18.81
N HIS A 468 -45.47 31.39 17.64
CA HIS A 468 -45.68 30.22 16.80
C HIS A 468 -44.29 29.80 16.30
N GLU A 469 -43.75 28.68 16.81
CA GLU A 469 -42.44 28.18 16.38
C GLU A 469 -42.50 28.01 14.85
N PRO A 470 -41.71 28.79 14.09
CA PRO A 470 -41.95 28.93 12.66
C PRO A 470 -41.66 27.62 11.95
N ASP A 471 -42.67 27.13 11.21
CA ASP A 471 -42.76 25.77 10.68
C ASP A 471 -41.45 25.29 10.02
N PRO A 472 -41.09 23.99 10.15
CA PRO A 472 -39.94 23.42 9.46
C PRO A 472 -40.07 23.55 7.95
N VAL A 473 -38.99 24.01 7.31
CA VAL A 473 -38.92 24.24 5.88
C VAL A 473 -39.10 22.93 5.10
N ARG A 474 -39.85 23.02 4.01
CA ARG A 474 -40.16 21.91 3.10
C ARG A 474 -39.44 22.14 1.78
N PRO A 475 -38.37 21.40 1.45
CA PRO A 475 -37.63 21.59 0.20
C PRO A 475 -38.52 21.48 -1.05
N THR A 476 -39.58 20.67 -1.00
CA THR A 476 -40.58 20.52 -2.09
C THR A 476 -41.43 21.77 -2.34
N GLU A 477 -41.43 22.76 -1.44
CA GLU A 477 -42.11 24.05 -1.62
C GLU A 477 -41.13 25.14 -2.08
N GLU A 478 -39.83 25.04 -1.76
CA GLU A 478 -38.79 26.03 -2.13
C GLU A 478 -37.91 25.65 -3.35
N ASP A 479 -37.91 24.40 -3.80
CA ASP A 479 -37.03 23.89 -4.86
C ASP A 479 -37.79 22.96 -5.81
N ARG A 480 -37.82 23.32 -7.10
CA ARG A 480 -38.52 22.57 -8.15
C ARG A 480 -37.93 21.18 -8.38
N VAL A 481 -36.64 20.98 -8.12
CA VAL A 481 -35.99 19.66 -8.28
C VAL A 481 -36.40 18.74 -7.14
N ALA A 482 -36.46 19.26 -5.90
CA ALA A 482 -37.00 18.50 -4.77
C ALA A 482 -38.48 18.17 -4.95
N ALA A 483 -39.28 19.12 -5.45
CA ALA A 483 -40.69 18.91 -5.78
C ALA A 483 -40.87 17.77 -6.81
N ALA A 484 -40.21 17.88 -7.97
CA ALA A 484 -40.31 16.88 -9.03
C ALA A 484 -39.78 15.50 -8.60
N GLY A 485 -38.68 15.46 -7.83
CA GLY A 485 -38.14 14.22 -7.28
C GLY A 485 -39.07 13.54 -6.28
N SER A 486 -39.86 14.31 -5.51
CA SER A 486 -40.79 13.76 -4.52
C SER A 486 -41.97 13.00 -5.14
N GLU A 487 -42.37 13.29 -6.39
CA GLU A 487 -43.44 12.58 -7.09
C GLU A 487 -43.16 11.07 -7.23
N LEU A 488 -41.88 10.68 -7.34
CA LEU A 488 -41.46 9.27 -7.40
C LEU A 488 -41.72 8.49 -6.10
N ILE A 489 -41.96 9.19 -4.98
CA ILE A 489 -42.12 8.62 -3.63
C ILE A 489 -43.40 9.10 -2.92
N GLY A 490 -44.40 9.58 -3.69
CA GLY A 490 -45.73 9.94 -3.20
C GLY A 490 -46.10 11.43 -3.26
N GLY A 491 -45.22 12.26 -3.83
CA GLY A 491 -45.47 13.68 -4.10
C GLY A 491 -45.08 14.66 -2.98
N PRO A 492 -45.24 15.97 -3.22
CA PRO A 492 -44.93 17.02 -2.25
C PRO A 492 -45.71 16.88 -0.93
N LEU A 493 -45.07 17.27 0.18
CA LEU A 493 -45.64 17.13 1.52
C LEU A 493 -46.95 17.94 1.68
N GLY A 494 -48.09 17.27 1.60
CA GLY A 494 -49.39 17.92 1.64
C GLY A 494 -49.66 18.72 2.92
N ARG A 495 -50.43 19.82 2.82
CA ARG A 495 -50.70 20.81 3.89
C ARG A 495 -51.29 20.25 5.21
N ARG A 496 -51.70 18.98 5.26
CA ARG A 496 -52.23 18.29 6.45
C ARG A 496 -51.30 17.19 7.00
N ALA A 497 -50.07 17.08 6.52
CA ALA A 497 -49.08 16.12 7.00
C ALA A 497 -48.63 16.44 8.43
N LEU A 498 -48.62 15.44 9.31
CA LEU A 498 -48.25 15.58 10.73
C LEU A 498 -46.74 15.53 10.93
N THR A 499 -46.06 16.65 10.67
CA THR A 499 -44.65 16.85 11.02
C THR A 499 -44.45 16.67 12.55
N GLY A 500 -43.54 15.77 12.93
CA GLY A 500 -43.10 15.60 14.33
C GLY A 500 -43.82 14.56 15.20
N ARG A 501 -44.93 13.93 14.75
CA ARG A 501 -45.66 12.90 15.54
C ARG A 501 -45.36 11.43 15.14
N SER A 502 -44.43 11.21 14.22
CA SER A 502 -44.05 9.86 13.75
C SER A 502 -42.76 9.36 14.41
N TRP A 503 -42.63 8.04 14.57
CA TRP A 503 -41.35 7.39 14.87
C TRP A 503 -40.29 7.69 13.79
N TRP A 504 -40.73 7.86 12.55
CA TRP A 504 -39.91 8.29 11.42
C TRP A 504 -39.71 9.81 11.43
N THR A 505 -38.78 10.27 12.26
CA THR A 505 -38.28 11.65 12.22
C THR A 505 -37.32 11.85 11.04
N PRO A 506 -37.17 13.07 10.48
CA PRO A 506 -36.27 13.32 9.35
C PRO A 506 -34.84 12.84 9.62
N VAL A 507 -34.31 13.06 10.83
CA VAL A 507 -32.98 12.56 11.27
C VAL A 507 -32.84 11.04 11.09
N ARG A 508 -33.87 10.26 11.44
CA ARG A 508 -33.85 8.79 11.31
C ARG A 508 -33.94 8.35 9.85
N VAL A 509 -34.78 9.01 9.06
CA VAL A 509 -34.91 8.73 7.61
C VAL A 509 -33.59 9.04 6.89
N ILE A 510 -33.02 10.23 7.12
CA ILE A 510 -31.77 10.68 6.48
C ILE A 510 -30.58 9.81 6.90
N ALA A 511 -30.50 9.39 8.17
CA ALA A 511 -29.47 8.43 8.62
C ALA A 511 -29.60 7.06 7.93
N LEU A 512 -30.82 6.54 7.75
CA LEU A 512 -31.03 5.29 7.00
C LEU A 512 -30.73 5.43 5.51
N VAL A 513 -31.05 6.57 4.89
CA VAL A 513 -30.69 6.86 3.49
C VAL A 513 -29.17 6.93 3.34
N ALA A 514 -28.46 7.57 4.27
CA ALA A 514 -26.99 7.64 4.25
C ALA A 514 -26.34 6.25 4.43
N ILE A 515 -26.88 5.40 5.31
CA ILE A 515 -26.44 4.01 5.49
C ILE A 515 -26.73 3.19 4.21
N GLY A 516 -27.89 3.37 3.58
CA GLY A 516 -28.21 2.71 2.30
C GLY A 516 -27.31 3.16 1.15
N MET A 517 -26.96 4.45 1.09
CA MET A 517 -26.05 5.02 0.10
C MET A 517 -24.60 4.55 0.33
N PHE A 518 -24.17 4.43 1.59
CA PHE A 518 -22.89 3.83 1.96
C PHE A 518 -22.84 2.35 1.55
N ALA A 519 -23.90 1.58 1.83
CA ALA A 519 -24.01 0.18 1.41
C ALA A 519 -24.03 -0.01 -0.11
N LEU A 520 -24.63 0.92 -0.87
CA LEU A 520 -24.51 0.96 -2.33
C LEU A 520 -23.06 1.20 -2.79
N GLY A 521 -22.29 2.01 -2.05
CA GLY A 521 -20.85 2.13 -2.20
C GLY A 521 -20.10 0.81 -2.00
N LEU A 522 -20.44 0.04 -0.96
CA LEU A 522 -19.86 -1.30 -0.74
C LEU A 522 -20.16 -2.26 -1.90
N VAL A 523 -21.37 -2.21 -2.46
CA VAL A 523 -21.73 -2.97 -3.67
C VAL A 523 -20.92 -2.50 -4.89
N GLN A 524 -20.62 -1.20 -5.02
CA GLN A 524 -19.73 -0.69 -6.07
C GLN A 524 -18.29 -1.23 -5.94
N LYS A 525 -17.82 -1.51 -4.71
CA LYS A 525 -16.50 -2.11 -4.48
C LYS A 525 -16.45 -3.64 -4.66
N ALA A 526 -17.59 -4.31 -4.84
CA ALA A 526 -17.66 -5.77 -4.93
C ALA A 526 -16.77 -6.44 -6.02
N PRO A 527 -16.55 -5.87 -7.23
CA PRO A 527 -15.63 -6.46 -8.21
C PRO A 527 -14.18 -6.50 -7.70
N CYS A 528 -13.77 -5.50 -6.93
CA CYS A 528 -12.45 -5.46 -6.33
C CYS A 528 -12.32 -6.38 -5.12
N TYR A 529 -13.32 -6.37 -4.24
CA TYR A 529 -13.36 -7.23 -3.05
C TYR A 529 -13.20 -8.72 -3.40
N ASN A 530 -13.83 -9.17 -4.49
CA ASN A 530 -13.75 -10.57 -4.93
C ASN A 530 -12.53 -10.88 -5.83
N GLY A 531 -11.64 -9.92 -6.08
CA GLY A 531 -10.40 -10.18 -6.84
C GLY A 531 -9.68 -8.94 -7.38
N GLY A 532 -10.38 -7.89 -7.80
CA GLY A 532 -9.77 -6.77 -8.52
C GLY A 532 -8.79 -5.87 -7.74
N TRP A 533 -8.68 -5.98 -6.40
CA TRP A 533 -7.54 -5.41 -5.66
C TRP A 533 -6.29 -6.30 -5.73
N PHE A 534 -6.47 -7.62 -5.80
CA PHE A 534 -5.41 -8.63 -5.62
C PHE A 534 -4.88 -9.17 -6.98
N PHE A 535 -5.69 -9.11 -8.03
CA PHE A 535 -5.41 -9.72 -9.33
C PHE A 535 -5.65 -8.75 -10.49
N GLY A 536 -4.61 -8.59 -11.32
CA GLY A 536 -4.60 -7.72 -12.51
C GLY A 536 -4.39 -6.25 -12.17
N ALA A 537 -3.22 -5.71 -12.54
CA ALA A 537 -2.74 -4.38 -12.13
C ALA A 537 -3.74 -3.22 -12.38
N THR A 538 -4.60 -3.34 -13.39
CA THR A 538 -5.61 -2.33 -13.75
C THR A 538 -7.05 -2.74 -13.48
N SER A 539 -7.29 -3.91 -12.87
CA SER A 539 -8.65 -4.41 -12.58
C SER A 539 -9.43 -3.43 -11.69
N GLN A 540 -8.81 -3.00 -10.59
CA GLN A 540 -9.35 -1.97 -9.70
C GLN A 540 -9.64 -0.60 -10.35
N TYR A 541 -8.89 -0.24 -11.39
CA TYR A 541 -9.06 1.03 -12.11
C TYR A 541 -10.13 0.94 -13.19
N THR A 542 -10.15 -0.13 -13.98
CA THR A 542 -11.18 -0.40 -15.01
C THR A 542 -12.58 -0.61 -14.41
N HIS A 543 -12.66 -1.18 -13.19
CA HIS A 543 -13.91 -1.29 -12.43
C HIS A 543 -14.19 -0.09 -11.50
N ALA A 544 -13.33 0.95 -11.48
CA ALA A 544 -13.43 2.12 -10.61
C ALA A 544 -13.61 1.81 -9.10
N CYS A 545 -13.14 0.64 -8.65
CA CYS A 545 -13.36 0.12 -7.29
C CYS A 545 -12.11 0.16 -6.39
N TYR A 546 -11.09 0.93 -6.79
CA TYR A 546 -9.93 1.23 -5.96
C TYR A 546 -10.29 1.69 -4.53
N SER A 547 -9.44 1.31 -3.58
CA SER A 547 -9.45 1.66 -2.15
C SER A 547 -8.01 1.57 -1.63
N ASP A 548 -7.58 2.52 -0.81
CA ASP A 548 -6.27 2.50 -0.14
C ASP A 548 -6.24 1.47 1.01
N ILE A 549 -7.41 1.18 1.59
CA ILE A 549 -7.59 0.41 2.83
C ILE A 549 -6.99 -1.02 2.77
N PRO A 550 -7.24 -1.87 1.75
CA PRO A 550 -6.62 -3.21 1.72
C PRO A 550 -5.12 -3.14 1.47
N HIS A 551 -4.66 -2.34 0.50
CA HIS A 551 -3.24 -2.24 0.13
C HIS A 551 -2.35 -1.78 1.28
N LEU A 552 -2.85 -0.86 2.11
CA LEU A 552 -2.12 -0.36 3.27
C LEU A 552 -2.20 -1.30 4.50
N TYR A 553 -2.98 -2.39 4.46
CA TYR A 553 -2.94 -3.39 5.55
C TYR A 553 -1.61 -4.13 5.57
N GLN A 554 -1.20 -4.70 4.43
CA GLN A 554 0.15 -5.24 4.26
C GLN A 554 1.19 -4.12 4.18
N GLY A 555 0.98 -3.11 3.31
CA GLY A 555 1.98 -2.07 3.01
C GLY A 555 2.32 -1.11 4.15
N ARG A 556 1.70 -1.26 5.32
CA ARG A 556 2.04 -0.52 6.56
C ARG A 556 2.30 -1.42 7.77
N GLY A 557 2.48 -2.73 7.57
CA GLY A 557 2.85 -3.67 8.63
C GLY A 557 1.75 -3.99 9.64
N PHE A 558 0.49 -3.64 9.37
CA PHE A 558 -0.64 -4.01 10.25
C PHE A 558 -0.92 -5.52 10.26
N VAL A 559 -0.47 -6.25 9.22
CA VAL A 559 -0.49 -7.72 9.20
C VAL A 559 0.58 -8.34 10.11
N ASP A 560 1.74 -7.68 10.24
CA ASP A 560 2.86 -8.10 11.10
C ASP A 560 2.69 -7.63 12.56
N GLY A 561 1.68 -6.80 12.83
CA GLY A 561 1.36 -6.28 14.16
C GLY A 561 2.15 -5.04 14.56
N LEU A 562 2.76 -4.31 13.61
CA LEU A 562 3.53 -3.09 13.89
C LEU A 562 2.64 -1.96 14.42
N VAL A 563 3.14 -1.23 15.42
CA VAL A 563 2.49 -0.08 16.04
C VAL A 563 2.84 1.20 15.25
N PRO A 564 1.85 1.94 14.71
CA PRO A 564 2.09 3.15 13.93
C PRO A 564 2.99 4.17 14.64
N TYR A 565 3.89 4.80 13.88
CA TYR A 565 4.86 5.82 14.30
C TYR A 565 5.97 5.34 15.25
N PHE A 566 5.73 4.31 16.07
CA PHE A 566 6.73 3.73 16.97
C PHE A 566 7.61 2.72 16.26
N ASP A 567 7.01 1.77 15.54
CA ASP A 567 7.74 0.78 14.75
C ASP A 567 8.05 1.32 13.35
N ARG A 568 9.19 0.88 12.78
CA ARG A 568 9.59 1.19 11.41
C ARG A 568 9.00 0.18 10.43
N ILE A 569 8.40 0.70 9.37
CA ILE A 569 7.75 -0.07 8.30
C ILE A 569 8.81 -0.39 7.22
N PRO A 570 8.93 -1.66 6.77
CA PRO A 570 9.78 -2.01 5.63
C PRO A 570 9.32 -1.35 4.32
N GLY A 571 10.26 -1.07 3.40
CA GLY A 571 9.97 -0.50 2.08
C GLY A 571 10.33 0.99 1.93
N ASP A 572 9.53 1.72 1.16
CA ASP A 572 9.83 3.10 0.71
C ASP A 572 9.50 4.20 1.74
N MET A 573 8.70 3.87 2.75
CA MET A 573 8.07 4.82 3.66
C MET A 573 8.14 4.31 5.11
N GLU A 574 9.24 4.65 5.77
CA GLU A 574 9.67 4.19 7.10
C GLU A 574 8.61 4.25 8.22
N TYR A 575 7.62 5.15 8.12
CA TYR A 575 6.56 5.33 9.10
C TYR A 575 5.24 5.74 8.40
N LEU A 576 4.12 5.54 9.11
CA LEU A 576 2.77 5.78 8.58
C LEU A 576 2.55 7.23 8.13
N GLU A 577 1.96 7.40 6.94
CA GLU A 577 1.76 8.69 6.27
C GLU A 577 0.46 9.42 6.66
N TYR A 578 -0.19 9.00 7.74
CA TYR A 578 -1.47 9.53 8.22
C TYR A 578 -1.31 10.28 9.55
N PRO A 579 -2.22 11.21 9.90
CA PRO A 579 -2.22 11.86 11.21
C PRO A 579 -2.54 10.90 12.35
N VAL A 580 -2.01 11.18 13.55
CA VAL A 580 -2.05 10.29 14.73
C VAL A 580 -3.44 9.70 15.02
N LEU A 581 -4.51 10.48 15.02
CA LEU A 581 -5.86 9.96 15.33
C LEU A 581 -6.38 9.01 14.24
N THR A 582 -5.94 9.19 12.99
CA THR A 582 -6.28 8.28 11.88
C THR A 582 -5.43 7.02 11.92
N GLY A 583 -4.15 7.11 12.27
CA GLY A 583 -3.32 5.91 12.53
C GLY A 583 -3.88 5.04 13.65
N LEU A 584 -4.31 5.63 14.77
CA LEU A 584 -5.00 4.91 15.84
C LEU A 584 -6.33 4.27 15.36
N PHE A 585 -7.06 4.92 14.46
CA PHE A 585 -8.27 4.35 13.86
C PHE A 585 -7.96 3.14 12.95
N MET A 586 -6.85 3.22 12.19
CA MET A 586 -6.33 2.15 11.34
C MET A 586 -5.82 0.95 12.15
N GLU A 587 -5.17 1.22 13.28
CA GLU A 587 -4.67 0.22 14.24
C GLU A 587 -5.81 -0.49 14.98
N VAL A 588 -6.81 0.26 15.48
CA VAL A 588 -8.03 -0.32 16.07
C VAL A 588 -8.77 -1.20 15.06
N ALA A 589 -8.78 -0.86 13.77
CA ALA A 589 -9.33 -1.72 12.73
C ALA A 589 -8.48 -2.99 12.51
N ALA A 590 -7.15 -2.93 12.71
CA ALA A 590 -6.27 -4.09 12.61
C ALA A 590 -6.51 -5.06 13.79
N TRP A 591 -6.60 -4.56 15.02
CA TRP A 591 -6.94 -5.37 16.20
C TRP A 591 -8.31 -6.04 16.12
N LEU A 592 -9.26 -5.45 15.38
CA LEU A 592 -10.59 -6.00 15.12
C LEU A 592 -10.64 -6.97 13.92
N THR A 593 -9.53 -7.15 13.19
CA THR A 593 -9.44 -8.01 12.00
C THR A 593 -8.97 -9.42 12.38
N PRO A 594 -9.63 -10.50 11.92
CA PRO A 594 -9.19 -11.86 12.21
C PRO A 594 -7.90 -12.21 11.46
N GLY A 595 -6.77 -12.33 12.19
CA GLY A 595 -5.48 -12.80 11.67
C GLY A 595 -5.44 -14.30 11.33
N SER A 596 -6.49 -14.83 10.68
CA SER A 596 -6.63 -16.25 10.34
C SER A 596 -7.22 -16.41 8.94
N GLY A 597 -6.44 -16.98 8.03
CA GLY A 597 -6.76 -17.13 6.62
C GLY A 597 -5.54 -16.87 5.75
N THR A 598 -5.73 -16.80 4.43
CA THR A 598 -4.72 -16.23 3.53
C THR A 598 -4.57 -14.72 3.77
N LEU A 599 -3.50 -14.11 3.26
CA LEU A 599 -3.34 -12.65 3.29
C LEU A 599 -4.56 -11.93 2.68
N GLN A 600 -5.03 -12.42 1.54
CA GLN A 600 -6.23 -11.91 0.86
C GLN A 600 -7.48 -11.95 1.77
N ASP A 601 -7.70 -13.03 2.52
CA ASP A 601 -8.82 -13.12 3.46
C ASP A 601 -8.70 -12.04 4.55
N GLN A 602 -7.48 -11.81 5.06
CA GLN A 602 -7.21 -10.82 6.11
C GLN A 602 -7.39 -9.38 5.60
N GLU A 603 -6.92 -9.06 4.39
CA GLU A 603 -7.13 -7.77 3.72
C GLU A 603 -8.63 -7.51 3.43
N GLN A 604 -9.37 -8.54 3.01
CA GLN A 604 -10.83 -8.49 2.85
C GLN A 604 -11.54 -8.21 4.18
N TRP A 605 -11.12 -8.83 5.28
CA TRP A 605 -11.67 -8.53 6.61
C TRP A 605 -11.28 -7.14 7.11
N TYR A 606 -10.03 -6.71 6.92
CA TYR A 606 -9.58 -5.36 7.28
C TYR A 606 -10.39 -4.29 6.57
N TRP A 607 -10.66 -4.47 5.27
CA TRP A 607 -11.55 -3.59 4.53
C TRP A 607 -12.98 -3.59 5.09
N MET A 608 -13.54 -4.76 5.42
CA MET A 608 -14.90 -4.89 5.96
C MET A 608 -15.04 -4.22 7.35
N THR A 609 -14.04 -4.39 8.21
CA THR A 609 -13.95 -3.75 9.54
C THR A 609 -13.91 -2.23 9.42
N ASN A 610 -13.01 -1.72 8.58
CA ASN A 610 -12.91 -0.29 8.29
C ASN A 610 -14.21 0.26 7.68
N ALA A 611 -14.82 -0.45 6.73
CA ALA A 611 -16.11 -0.07 6.15
C ALA A 611 -17.21 0.03 7.21
N GLY A 612 -17.26 -0.89 8.18
CA GLY A 612 -18.18 -0.81 9.33
C GLY A 612 -17.96 0.43 10.21
N MET A 613 -16.70 0.77 10.49
CA MET A 613 -16.33 1.95 11.29
C MET A 613 -16.63 3.27 10.53
N LEU A 614 -16.30 3.32 9.23
CA LEU A 614 -16.59 4.46 8.36
C LEU A 614 -18.09 4.65 8.09
N MET A 615 -18.89 3.57 8.12
CA MET A 615 -20.35 3.64 8.10
C MET A 615 -20.93 4.29 9.36
N ALA A 616 -20.30 4.11 10.53
CA ALA A 616 -20.67 4.84 11.74
C ALA A 616 -20.35 6.34 11.60
N CYS A 617 -19.18 6.69 11.03
CA CYS A 617 -18.85 8.08 10.68
C CYS A 617 -19.88 8.68 9.70
N ALA A 618 -20.30 7.93 8.67
CA ALA A 618 -21.35 8.34 7.73
C ALA A 618 -22.69 8.66 8.41
N ALA A 619 -23.13 7.81 9.34
CA ALA A 619 -24.34 8.05 10.13
C ALA A 619 -24.19 9.29 11.04
N VAL A 620 -23.02 9.51 11.65
CA VAL A 620 -22.73 10.72 12.45
C VAL A 620 -22.79 11.99 11.61
N ILE A 621 -22.19 12.01 10.41
CA ILE A 621 -22.24 13.17 9.49
C ILE A 621 -23.70 13.51 9.14
N ALA A 622 -24.47 12.50 8.69
CA ALA A 622 -25.87 12.67 8.32
C ALA A 622 -26.73 13.20 9.49
N VAL A 623 -26.53 12.66 10.69
CA VAL A 623 -27.23 13.10 11.92
C VAL A 623 -26.82 14.52 12.33
N CYS A 624 -25.55 14.89 12.21
CA CYS A 624 -25.06 16.20 12.62
C CYS A 624 -25.54 17.31 11.69
N VAL A 625 -25.34 17.17 10.37
CA VAL A 625 -25.79 18.16 9.37
C VAL A 625 -27.30 18.42 9.49
N THR A 626 -28.09 17.36 9.63
CA THR A 626 -29.55 17.43 9.83
C THR A 626 -29.95 18.19 11.11
N ARG A 627 -29.07 18.23 12.12
CA ARG A 627 -29.33 18.86 13.43
C ARG A 627 -28.71 20.25 13.61
N THR A 628 -27.78 20.64 12.74
CA THR A 628 -27.26 22.03 12.69
C THR A 628 -28.37 22.95 12.20
N HIS A 629 -28.94 22.69 11.02
CA HIS A 629 -30.10 23.44 10.51
C HIS A 629 -31.42 22.91 11.09
N ALA A 630 -31.69 23.20 12.36
CA ALA A 630 -32.85 22.65 13.10
C ALA A 630 -34.21 22.86 12.41
N ARG A 631 -34.41 24.00 11.71
CA ARG A 631 -35.63 24.29 10.92
C ARG A 631 -35.61 23.74 9.49
N ARG A 632 -34.47 23.28 8.97
CA ARG A 632 -34.33 22.76 7.60
C ARG A 632 -33.78 21.31 7.57
N PRO A 633 -34.28 20.37 8.38
CA PRO A 633 -33.65 19.06 8.55
C PRO A 633 -33.59 18.25 7.25
N TRP A 634 -34.58 18.41 6.35
CA TRP A 634 -34.62 17.71 5.07
C TRP A 634 -33.48 18.10 4.10
N ASP A 635 -32.78 19.22 4.33
CA ASP A 635 -31.58 19.57 3.56
C ASP A 635 -30.47 18.51 3.72
N GLY A 636 -30.45 17.76 4.83
CA GLY A 636 -29.54 16.64 5.07
C GLY A 636 -29.65 15.48 4.07
N LEU A 637 -30.75 15.38 3.31
CA LEU A 637 -30.87 14.43 2.19
C LEU A 637 -29.81 14.68 1.11
N LEU A 638 -29.37 15.93 0.90
CA LEU A 638 -28.33 16.26 -0.07
C LEU A 638 -26.99 15.57 0.26
N VAL A 639 -26.66 15.43 1.56
CA VAL A 639 -25.49 14.66 2.01
C VAL A 639 -25.76 13.15 1.87
N ALA A 640 -26.91 12.69 2.36
CA ALA A 640 -27.25 11.27 2.39
C ALA A 640 -27.44 10.63 1.00
N MET A 641 -27.73 11.43 -0.03
CA MET A 641 -27.92 11.00 -1.43
C MET A 641 -26.82 11.48 -2.38
N ALA A 642 -25.74 12.09 -1.87
CA ALA A 642 -24.64 12.58 -2.70
C ALA A 642 -23.96 11.42 -3.47
N PRO A 643 -23.93 11.42 -4.82
CA PRO A 643 -23.28 10.37 -5.61
C PRO A 643 -21.82 10.16 -5.22
N ALA A 644 -21.08 11.26 -5.00
CA ALA A 644 -19.69 11.19 -4.58
C ALA A 644 -19.50 10.49 -3.23
N PHE A 645 -20.51 10.50 -2.36
CA PHE A 645 -20.47 9.82 -1.07
C PHE A 645 -20.37 8.30 -1.23
N ALA A 646 -21.25 7.68 -2.02
CA ALA A 646 -21.18 6.23 -2.30
C ALA A 646 -19.86 5.83 -2.97
N LEU A 647 -19.34 6.66 -3.88
CA LEU A 647 -18.16 6.34 -4.68
C LEU A 647 -16.84 6.44 -3.90
N THR A 648 -16.75 7.39 -2.95
CA THR A 648 -15.49 7.75 -2.27
C THR A 648 -15.42 7.41 -0.77
N ALA A 649 -16.55 7.11 -0.12
CA ALA A 649 -16.63 6.86 1.33
C ALA A 649 -15.72 5.74 1.87
N THR A 650 -15.30 4.79 1.01
CA THR A 650 -14.37 3.71 1.36
C THR A 650 -13.13 3.69 0.47
N ILE A 651 -12.69 4.85 -0.05
CA ILE A 651 -11.33 4.96 -0.60
C ILE A 651 -10.35 4.95 0.57
N ASN A 652 -10.52 5.84 1.54
CA ASN A 652 -9.67 5.96 2.73
C ASN A 652 -10.46 6.42 3.96
N TRP A 653 -9.74 6.77 5.03
CA TRP A 653 -10.28 7.11 6.35
C TRP A 653 -10.78 8.55 6.54
N ASP A 654 -10.80 9.40 5.49
CA ASP A 654 -11.09 10.83 5.63
C ASP A 654 -12.47 11.13 6.27
N LEU A 655 -13.45 10.20 6.17
CA LEU A 655 -14.76 10.32 6.85
C LEU A 655 -14.66 10.49 8.38
N LEU A 656 -13.58 10.03 9.03
CA LEU A 656 -13.35 10.28 10.46
C LEU A 656 -13.25 11.79 10.75
N ALA A 657 -12.40 12.50 10.00
CA ALA A 657 -12.23 13.94 10.13
C ALA A 657 -13.51 14.70 9.72
N VAL A 658 -14.22 14.23 8.68
CA VAL A 658 -15.50 14.82 8.25
C VAL A 658 -16.58 14.66 9.33
N ALA A 659 -16.67 13.50 10.00
CA ALA A 659 -17.61 13.25 11.08
C ALA A 659 -17.32 14.10 12.32
N LEU A 660 -16.05 14.21 12.72
CA LEU A 660 -15.62 15.08 13.82
C LEU A 660 -15.88 16.56 13.50
N THR A 661 -15.64 16.99 12.25
CA THR A 661 -15.94 18.36 11.79
C THR A 661 -17.44 18.65 11.80
N ALA A 662 -18.29 17.74 11.32
CA ALA A 662 -19.74 17.90 11.35
C ALA A 662 -20.28 17.94 12.80
N ALA A 663 -19.72 17.12 13.70
CA ALA A 663 -20.04 17.14 15.12
C ALA A 663 -19.57 18.45 15.80
N ALA A 664 -18.40 18.97 15.42
CA ALA A 664 -17.92 20.27 15.89
C ALA A 664 -18.89 21.39 15.46
N MET A 665 -19.23 21.50 14.17
CA MET A 665 -20.19 22.50 13.68
C MET A 665 -21.55 22.40 14.39
N LEU A 666 -22.03 21.17 14.68
CA LEU A 666 -23.21 20.99 15.52
C LEU A 666 -23.01 21.58 16.92
N MET A 667 -21.90 21.31 17.61
CA MET A 667 -21.63 21.90 18.93
C MET A 667 -21.52 23.44 18.89
N TRP A 668 -20.97 24.03 17.83
CA TRP A 668 -20.94 25.47 17.66
C TRP A 668 -22.35 26.05 17.50
N SER A 669 -23.20 25.45 16.65
CA SER A 669 -24.62 25.83 16.49
C SER A 669 -25.47 25.65 17.76
N ARG A 670 -24.94 25.01 18.81
CA ARG A 670 -25.57 24.86 20.13
C ARG A 670 -24.86 25.67 21.22
N GLU A 671 -24.11 26.70 20.84
CA GLU A 671 -23.41 27.64 21.73
C GLU A 671 -22.39 26.98 22.68
N ARG A 672 -21.73 25.90 22.23
CA ARG A 672 -20.72 25.16 23.02
C ARG A 672 -19.32 25.36 22.43
N PRO A 673 -18.69 26.56 22.58
CA PRO A 673 -17.40 26.87 21.96
C PRO A 673 -16.28 25.90 22.38
N LEU A 674 -16.25 25.46 23.64
CA LEU A 674 -15.28 24.47 24.13
C LEU A 674 -15.45 23.10 23.45
N ALA A 675 -16.70 22.64 23.29
CA ALA A 675 -16.98 21.33 22.67
C ALA A 675 -16.77 21.36 21.16
N PHE A 676 -17.07 22.47 20.49
CA PHE A 676 -16.64 22.74 19.11
C PHE A 676 -15.11 22.69 19.01
N GLY A 677 -14.41 23.40 19.89
CA GLY A 677 -12.94 23.44 19.93
C GLY A 677 -12.34 22.04 20.05
N VAL A 678 -12.73 21.29 21.08
CA VAL A 678 -12.24 19.91 21.30
C VAL A 678 -12.51 19.01 20.08
N LEU A 679 -13.72 19.02 19.52
CA LEU A 679 -14.04 18.19 18.35
C LEU A 679 -13.28 18.64 17.09
N LEU A 680 -13.03 19.94 16.92
CA LEU A 680 -12.24 20.45 15.80
C LEU A 680 -10.74 20.13 15.96
N GLY A 681 -10.21 20.14 17.19
CA GLY A 681 -8.86 19.70 17.50
C GLY A 681 -8.65 18.21 17.21
N LEU A 682 -9.60 17.38 17.61
CA LEU A 682 -9.62 15.95 17.23
C LEU A 682 -9.76 15.77 15.71
N ALA A 683 -10.64 16.52 15.05
CA ALA A 683 -10.76 16.48 13.58
C ALA A 683 -9.42 16.85 12.90
N THR A 684 -8.73 17.88 13.42
CA THR A 684 -7.42 18.34 12.95
C THR A 684 -6.31 17.29 13.19
N ALA A 685 -6.44 16.48 14.25
CA ALA A 685 -5.54 15.36 14.54
C ALA A 685 -5.84 14.10 13.70
N ALA A 686 -6.95 14.06 12.94
CA ALA A 686 -7.28 13.02 11.96
C ALA A 686 -6.96 13.45 10.50
N LYS A 687 -7.14 14.72 10.17
CA LYS A 687 -6.75 15.34 8.88
C LYS A 687 -6.49 16.82 9.09
N PHE A 688 -5.59 17.46 8.36
CA PHE A 688 -5.21 18.86 8.62
C PHE A 688 -6.32 19.90 8.33
N TYR A 689 -7.18 19.67 7.32
CA TYR A 689 -8.10 20.69 6.82
C TYR A 689 -9.11 21.31 7.82
N PRO A 690 -9.62 20.63 8.87
CA PRO A 690 -10.60 21.20 9.80
C PRO A 690 -10.05 22.40 10.58
N GLY A 691 -8.74 22.46 10.81
CA GLY A 691 -8.09 23.61 11.44
C GLY A 691 -8.31 24.92 10.66
N LEU A 692 -8.50 24.84 9.34
CA LEU A 692 -8.78 26.01 8.48
C LEU A 692 -10.10 26.71 8.84
N LEU A 693 -11.05 26.02 9.49
CA LEU A 693 -12.32 26.63 9.93
C LEU A 693 -12.13 27.67 11.04
N LEU A 694 -10.99 27.66 11.75
CA LEU A 694 -10.65 28.71 12.72
C LEU A 694 -10.39 30.06 12.04
N VAL A 695 -9.94 30.09 10.78
CA VAL A 695 -9.64 31.33 10.04
C VAL A 695 -10.89 32.19 9.76
N PRO A 696 -11.98 31.68 9.14
CA PRO A 696 -13.20 32.45 9.00
C PRO A 696 -13.91 32.68 10.34
N LEU A 697 -13.75 31.77 11.31
CA LEU A 697 -14.32 31.95 12.65
C LEU A 697 -13.68 33.11 13.40
N LEU A 698 -12.35 33.28 13.30
CA LEU A 698 -11.62 34.44 13.82
C LEU A 698 -12.17 35.75 13.22
N ALA A 699 -12.34 35.81 11.89
CA ALA A 699 -12.86 36.99 11.22
C ALA A 699 -14.32 37.30 11.64
N LEU A 700 -15.17 36.28 11.78
CA LEU A 700 -16.55 36.45 12.27
C LEU A 700 -16.60 36.91 13.73
N CYS A 701 -15.82 36.30 14.60
CA CYS A 701 -15.75 36.67 16.02
C CYS A 701 -15.13 38.05 16.22
N TRP A 702 -14.19 38.49 15.37
CA TRP A 702 -13.72 39.88 15.34
C TRP A 702 -14.86 40.83 14.95
N ARG A 703 -15.55 40.58 13.83
CA ARG A 703 -16.72 41.37 13.38
C ARG A 703 -17.84 41.44 14.44
N ALA A 704 -18.04 40.39 15.22
CA ALA A 704 -19.08 40.27 16.26
C ALA A 704 -18.63 40.59 17.71
N GLY A 705 -17.35 40.93 17.93
CA GLY A 705 -16.75 41.10 19.26
C GLY A 705 -16.68 39.84 20.14
N ARG A 706 -16.93 38.64 19.59
CA ARG A 706 -17.02 37.33 20.29
C ARG A 706 -15.63 36.70 20.57
N TRP A 707 -14.73 37.51 21.11
CA TRP A 707 -13.33 37.13 21.34
C TRP A 707 -13.15 36.02 22.39
N ARG A 708 -13.99 36.00 23.43
CA ARG A 708 -13.95 34.98 24.48
C ARG A 708 -14.35 33.61 23.94
N GLU A 709 -15.35 33.58 23.09
CA GLU A 709 -15.92 32.37 22.50
C GLU A 709 -14.94 31.78 21.48
N TYR A 710 -14.30 32.64 20.66
CA TYR A 710 -13.17 32.25 19.80
C TYR A 710 -11.97 31.73 20.61
N GLY A 711 -11.54 32.44 21.65
CA GLY A 711 -10.42 32.00 22.50
C GLY A 711 -10.69 30.66 23.21
N THR A 712 -11.94 30.43 23.63
CA THR A 712 -12.38 29.16 24.22
C THR A 712 -12.36 28.02 23.19
N ALA A 713 -12.77 28.28 21.95
CA ALA A 713 -12.71 27.33 20.85
C ALA A 713 -11.26 27.01 20.44
N LEU A 714 -10.42 28.03 20.25
CA LEU A 714 -9.01 27.89 19.90
C LEU A 714 -8.24 27.12 20.98
N GLY A 715 -8.44 27.46 22.26
CA GLY A 715 -7.83 26.74 23.39
C GLY A 715 -8.29 25.28 23.46
N GLY A 716 -9.59 25.01 23.27
CA GLY A 716 -10.12 23.65 23.21
C GLY A 716 -9.54 22.83 22.05
N ALA A 717 -9.36 23.45 20.88
CA ALA A 717 -8.77 22.80 19.71
C ALA A 717 -7.28 22.51 19.89
N ALA A 718 -6.50 23.49 20.38
CA ALA A 718 -5.08 23.32 20.65
C ALA A 718 -4.81 22.24 21.70
N VAL A 719 -5.55 22.24 22.81
CA VAL A 719 -5.42 21.23 23.86
C VAL A 719 -5.83 19.83 23.36
N ALA A 720 -6.94 19.70 22.63
CA ALA A 720 -7.37 18.39 22.11
C ALA A 720 -6.42 17.84 21.04
N TRP A 721 -5.90 18.68 20.15
CA TRP A 721 -4.89 18.29 19.17
C TRP A 721 -3.58 17.88 19.86
N PHE A 722 -3.13 18.63 20.87
CA PHE A 722 -1.90 18.34 21.61
C PHE A 722 -2.02 17.08 22.49
N LEU A 723 -3.18 16.81 23.07
CA LEU A 723 -3.40 15.56 23.84
C LEU A 723 -3.32 14.30 22.96
N VAL A 724 -3.58 14.42 21.65
CA VAL A 724 -3.41 13.31 20.69
C VAL A 724 -1.97 13.26 20.14
N ASN A 725 -1.41 14.40 19.72
CA ASN A 725 -0.10 14.43 19.06
C ASN A 725 1.06 14.36 20.06
N GLY A 726 0.96 15.06 21.19
CA GLY A 726 2.02 15.26 22.19
C GLY A 726 2.67 13.98 22.72
N PRO A 727 1.93 12.90 23.03
CA PRO A 727 2.54 11.63 23.41
C PRO A 727 3.44 11.04 22.32
N VAL A 728 3.00 11.06 21.06
CA VAL A 728 3.79 10.54 19.92
C VAL A 728 4.96 11.49 19.61
N MET A 729 4.76 12.81 19.71
CA MET A 729 5.85 13.80 19.60
C MET A 729 6.95 13.60 20.65
N LEU A 730 6.61 13.12 21.85
CA LEU A 730 7.55 12.94 22.96
C LEU A 730 8.33 11.62 22.88
N PHE A 731 7.71 10.55 22.36
CA PHE A 731 8.28 9.19 22.38
C PHE A 731 8.63 8.62 20.99
N ALA A 732 8.14 9.23 19.90
CA ALA A 732 8.31 8.77 18.52
C ALA A 732 8.30 9.96 17.54
N PHE A 733 9.16 10.95 17.78
CA PHE A 733 9.19 12.20 17.02
C PHE A 733 9.38 12.00 15.52
N ASP A 734 10.30 11.11 15.10
CA ASP A 734 10.55 10.80 13.69
C ASP A 734 9.27 10.33 12.99
N GLY A 735 8.60 9.32 13.55
CA GLY A 735 7.35 8.78 13.02
C GLY A 735 6.21 9.79 13.00
N TRP A 736 6.07 10.60 14.06
CA TRP A 736 5.11 11.72 14.07
C TRP A 736 5.41 12.75 12.96
N SER A 737 6.68 13.06 12.73
CA SER A 737 7.10 14.07 11.75
C SER A 737 6.88 13.63 10.30
N LYS A 738 6.91 12.31 10.03
CA LYS A 738 6.81 11.73 8.67
C LYS A 738 5.55 12.18 7.92
N PHE A 739 4.40 12.32 8.60
CA PHE A 739 3.18 12.87 7.98
C PHE A 739 3.39 14.28 7.40
N TYR A 740 4.09 15.15 8.13
CA TYR A 740 4.34 16.54 7.73
C TYR A 740 5.43 16.62 6.65
N ALA A 741 6.52 15.86 6.81
CA ALA A 741 7.58 15.74 5.82
C ALA A 741 7.04 15.24 4.47
N PHE A 742 6.33 14.10 4.46
CA PHE A 742 5.69 13.54 3.27
C PHE A 742 4.71 14.52 2.61
N SER A 743 3.90 15.23 3.40
CA SER A 743 2.99 16.26 2.87
C SER A 743 3.73 17.41 2.17
N HIS A 744 4.91 17.80 2.68
CA HIS A 744 5.76 18.82 2.08
C HIS A 744 6.48 18.29 0.82
N GLU A 745 7.09 17.12 0.89
CA GLU A 745 7.95 16.52 -0.13
C GLU A 745 7.20 15.95 -1.34
N ARG A 746 5.96 15.48 -1.15
CA ARG A 746 5.13 14.89 -2.22
C ARG A 746 5.05 15.81 -3.44
N PRO A 747 5.31 15.32 -4.67
CA PRO A 747 5.29 16.14 -5.88
C PRO A 747 3.87 16.59 -6.27
N VAL A 748 3.76 17.30 -7.39
CA VAL A 748 2.49 17.57 -8.07
C VAL A 748 1.79 16.26 -8.43
N ASP A 749 0.49 16.20 -8.18
CA ASP A 749 -0.28 14.95 -8.18
C ASP A 749 -1.67 15.15 -8.83
N PHE A 750 -2.39 14.04 -9.01
CA PHE A 750 -3.71 13.92 -9.62
C PHE A 750 -4.73 14.94 -9.10
N GLY A 751 -5.64 15.35 -9.99
CA GLY A 751 -6.73 16.28 -9.71
C GLY A 751 -6.38 17.77 -9.62
N SER A 752 -5.09 18.11 -9.49
CA SER A 752 -4.65 19.50 -9.41
C SER A 752 -4.56 20.17 -10.79
N PHE A 753 -4.79 21.49 -10.87
CA PHE A 753 -4.46 22.25 -12.10
C PHE A 753 -2.94 22.31 -12.32
N TRP A 754 -2.15 22.19 -11.25
CA TRP A 754 -0.70 22.07 -11.31
C TRP A 754 -0.25 20.89 -12.17
N LEU A 755 -0.98 19.76 -12.15
CA LEU A 755 -0.69 18.61 -13.02
C LEU A 755 -0.91 18.93 -14.50
N ILE A 756 -1.95 19.70 -14.83
CA ILE A 756 -2.19 20.18 -16.21
C ILE A 756 -1.02 21.05 -16.67
N LEU A 757 -0.51 21.94 -15.82
CA LEU A 757 0.65 22.77 -16.14
C LEU A 757 1.91 21.91 -16.31
N ALA A 758 2.20 21.01 -15.37
CA ALA A 758 3.39 20.17 -15.39
C ALA A 758 3.42 19.19 -16.57
N GLN A 759 2.28 18.66 -17.00
CA GLN A 759 2.19 17.73 -18.15
C GLN A 759 2.16 18.42 -19.52
N ASN A 760 2.01 19.75 -19.57
CA ASN A 760 2.02 20.55 -20.81
C ASN A 760 3.22 21.52 -20.89
N SER A 761 4.28 21.29 -20.09
CA SER A 761 5.49 22.14 -20.04
C SER A 761 6.75 21.29 -20.25
N ASP A 762 7.67 21.75 -21.11
CA ASP A 762 8.97 21.09 -21.31
C ASP A 762 9.90 21.19 -20.09
N ASP A 763 9.71 22.22 -19.26
CA ASP A 763 10.43 22.46 -17.99
C ASP A 763 9.40 22.68 -16.85
N PRO A 764 8.96 21.62 -16.15
CA PRO A 764 7.91 21.71 -15.14
C PRO A 764 8.43 22.29 -13.81
N LEU A 765 7.63 23.17 -13.19
CA LEU A 765 7.96 23.83 -11.92
C LEU A 765 8.32 22.82 -10.80
N SER A 766 9.40 23.11 -10.07
CA SER A 766 9.84 22.28 -8.94
C SER A 766 8.80 22.21 -7.81
N THR A 767 8.77 21.09 -7.07
CA THR A 767 7.84 20.87 -5.94
C THR A 767 7.90 22.00 -4.91
N GLU A 768 9.08 22.55 -4.62
CA GLU A 768 9.27 23.69 -3.72
C GLU A 768 8.63 24.99 -4.25
N THR A 769 8.77 25.25 -5.56
CA THR A 769 8.12 26.39 -6.22
C THR A 769 6.61 26.27 -6.17
N VAL A 770 6.07 25.07 -6.43
CA VAL A 770 4.63 24.80 -6.36
C VAL A 770 4.11 24.85 -4.92
N ASN A 771 4.85 24.31 -3.93
CA ASN A 771 4.55 24.47 -2.51
C ASN A 771 4.41 25.95 -2.12
N THR A 772 5.36 26.78 -2.59
CA THR A 772 5.42 28.22 -2.28
C THR A 772 4.23 28.98 -2.88
N PHE A 773 3.91 28.72 -4.15
CA PHE A 773 2.78 29.35 -4.83
C PHE A 773 1.43 28.86 -4.28
N ALA A 774 1.24 27.55 -4.07
CA ALA A 774 0.02 27.00 -3.46
C ALA A 774 -0.23 27.59 -2.07
N SER A 775 0.81 27.63 -1.22
CA SER A 775 0.72 28.20 0.15
C SER A 775 0.39 29.69 0.13
N SER A 776 1.03 30.44 -0.76
CA SER A 776 0.79 31.88 -0.93
C SER A 776 -0.62 32.17 -1.47
N LEU A 777 -1.13 31.32 -2.35
CA LEU A 777 -2.49 31.43 -2.89
C LEU A 777 -3.54 31.06 -1.84
N VAL A 778 -3.30 30.05 -0.99
CA VAL A 778 -4.13 29.79 0.21
C VAL A 778 -4.14 31.00 1.15
N LEU A 779 -2.98 31.59 1.47
CA LEU A 779 -2.90 32.77 2.35
C LEU A 779 -3.63 33.99 1.74
N LEU A 780 -3.53 34.21 0.43
CA LEU A 780 -4.27 35.24 -0.28
C LEU A 780 -5.80 34.98 -0.25
N CYS A 781 -6.23 33.72 -0.39
CA CYS A 781 -7.62 33.34 -0.20
C CYS A 781 -8.10 33.53 1.25
N CYS A 782 -7.28 33.21 2.27
CA CYS A 782 -7.56 33.50 3.67
C CYS A 782 -7.79 35.01 3.90
N ALA A 783 -6.91 35.85 3.36
CA ALA A 783 -7.03 37.31 3.42
C ALA A 783 -8.28 37.82 2.68
N GLY A 784 -8.59 37.26 1.51
CA GLY A 784 -9.80 37.57 0.75
C GLY A 784 -11.09 37.18 1.48
N VAL A 785 -11.11 36.03 2.16
CA VAL A 785 -12.21 35.59 3.02
C VAL A 785 -12.36 36.52 4.24
N ALA A 786 -11.27 36.90 4.90
CA ALA A 786 -11.32 37.87 6.01
C ALA A 786 -11.83 39.25 5.55
N ALA A 787 -11.37 39.76 4.40
CA ALA A 787 -11.85 41.00 3.81
C ALA A 787 -13.35 40.93 3.46
N LEU A 788 -13.80 39.81 2.86
CA LEU A 788 -15.21 39.55 2.60
C LEU A 788 -16.05 39.57 3.89
N VAL A 789 -15.57 38.95 4.97
CA VAL A 789 -16.26 38.96 6.27
C VAL A 789 -16.40 40.38 6.81
N LEU A 790 -15.39 41.23 6.69
CA LEU A 790 -15.44 42.60 7.19
C LEU A 790 -16.25 43.55 6.28
N MET A 791 -16.33 43.28 4.97
CA MET A 791 -16.95 44.17 3.98
C MET A 791 -18.37 43.75 3.51
N ALA A 792 -18.81 42.51 3.77
CA ALA A 792 -20.12 42.03 3.33
C ALA A 792 -21.29 42.86 3.95
N PRO A 793 -22.35 43.17 3.18
CA PRO A 793 -23.45 44.04 3.65
C PRO A 793 -24.16 43.54 4.91
N ARG A 794 -24.24 42.21 5.07
CA ARG A 794 -24.67 41.50 6.28
C ARG A 794 -23.60 40.45 6.57
N ARG A 795 -23.37 40.13 7.85
CA ARG A 795 -22.39 39.11 8.27
C ARG A 795 -22.58 37.81 7.44
N PRO A 796 -21.52 37.22 6.84
CA PRO A 796 -21.64 35.94 6.15
C PRO A 796 -21.94 34.82 7.15
N ARG A 797 -22.64 33.75 6.74
CA ARG A 797 -22.89 32.60 7.61
C ARG A 797 -21.63 31.75 7.78
N PHE A 798 -21.40 31.19 8.97
CA PHE A 798 -20.20 30.41 9.28
C PHE A 798 -20.01 29.24 8.30
N ALA A 799 -21.07 28.49 7.99
CA ALA A 799 -21.04 27.41 7.00
C ALA A 799 -20.65 27.88 5.58
N GLN A 800 -21.05 29.09 5.16
CA GLN A 800 -20.68 29.63 3.84
C GLN A 800 -19.18 29.86 3.75
N LEU A 801 -18.57 30.41 4.81
CA LEU A 801 -17.14 30.66 4.87
C LEU A 801 -16.32 29.38 5.09
N ALA A 802 -16.83 28.44 5.89
CA ALA A 802 -16.24 27.13 6.07
C ALA A 802 -16.16 26.36 4.74
N PHE A 803 -17.23 26.40 3.93
CA PHE A 803 -17.18 25.88 2.55
C PHE A 803 -16.13 26.62 1.71
N LEU A 804 -16.17 27.96 1.69
CA LEU A 804 -15.25 28.76 0.85
C LEU A 804 -13.77 28.56 1.21
N ILE A 805 -13.40 28.42 2.49
CA ILE A 805 -11.99 28.27 2.90
C ILE A 805 -11.44 26.88 2.57
N VAL A 806 -12.25 25.82 2.74
CA VAL A 806 -11.86 24.44 2.37
C VAL A 806 -11.87 24.25 0.85
N ALA A 807 -12.83 24.86 0.15
CA ALA A 807 -12.86 24.85 -1.32
C ALA A 807 -11.69 25.66 -1.91
N ALA A 808 -11.31 26.79 -1.31
CA ALA A 808 -10.12 27.53 -1.71
C ALA A 808 -8.85 26.66 -1.55
N PHE A 809 -8.65 26.02 -0.39
CA PHE A 809 -7.53 25.09 -0.18
C PHE A 809 -7.50 23.98 -1.23
N ILE A 810 -8.64 23.34 -1.51
CA ILE A 810 -8.78 22.29 -2.54
C ILE A 810 -8.40 22.80 -3.93
N LEU A 811 -8.90 23.97 -4.34
CA LEU A 811 -8.66 24.55 -5.67
C LEU A 811 -7.21 24.99 -5.90
N THR A 812 -6.45 25.27 -4.84
CA THR A 812 -5.08 25.80 -4.92
C THR A 812 -3.98 24.76 -4.65
N ASN A 813 -4.32 23.62 -4.05
CA ASN A 813 -3.36 22.60 -3.62
C ASN A 813 -2.74 21.80 -4.78
N LYS A 814 -1.53 21.27 -4.58
CA LYS A 814 -0.78 20.43 -5.52
C LYS A 814 -1.31 19.00 -5.70
N VAL A 815 -2.24 18.57 -4.84
CA VAL A 815 -2.88 17.24 -4.85
C VAL A 815 -4.39 17.37 -4.64
N TYR A 816 -5.20 16.66 -5.43
CA TYR A 816 -6.63 16.47 -5.19
C TYR A 816 -7.05 15.01 -5.39
N SER A 817 -7.11 14.26 -4.28
CA SER A 817 -7.64 12.89 -4.25
C SER A 817 -9.18 12.91 -4.24
N PRO A 818 -9.89 12.02 -4.96
CA PRO A 818 -11.36 12.09 -5.12
C PRO A 818 -12.14 12.19 -3.81
N GLN A 819 -11.67 11.56 -2.73
CA GLN A 819 -12.27 11.62 -1.40
C GLN A 819 -12.32 13.03 -0.77
N TYR A 820 -11.55 14.00 -1.26
CA TYR A 820 -11.59 15.38 -0.73
C TYR A 820 -12.95 16.06 -0.98
N VAL A 821 -13.75 15.55 -1.93
CA VAL A 821 -15.17 15.91 -2.10
C VAL A 821 -15.99 15.71 -0.81
N LEU A 822 -15.64 14.74 0.03
CA LEU A 822 -16.34 14.43 1.28
C LEU A 822 -16.16 15.54 2.32
N TRP A 823 -15.05 16.29 2.25
CA TRP A 823 -14.81 17.46 3.11
C TRP A 823 -15.77 18.60 2.74
N LEU A 824 -16.09 18.72 1.44
CA LEU A 824 -16.96 19.76 0.90
C LEU A 824 -18.44 19.43 0.99
N VAL A 825 -18.88 18.17 0.83
CA VAL A 825 -20.32 17.81 0.76
C VAL A 825 -21.14 18.33 1.96
N PRO A 826 -20.75 18.11 3.24
CA PRO A 826 -21.48 18.67 4.39
C PRO A 826 -21.47 20.19 4.42
N LEU A 827 -20.34 20.80 4.08
CA LEU A 827 -20.15 22.25 4.10
C LEU A 827 -20.98 22.94 3.01
N ALA A 828 -21.03 22.37 1.79
CA ALA A 828 -21.82 22.85 0.66
C ALA A 828 -23.32 22.85 0.97
N VAL A 829 -23.81 21.81 1.65
CA VAL A 829 -25.23 21.69 2.05
C VAL A 829 -25.61 22.73 3.11
N LEU A 830 -24.76 22.96 4.12
CA LEU A 830 -24.99 23.99 5.13
C LEU A 830 -24.78 25.42 4.57
N ALA A 831 -23.81 25.59 3.67
CA ALA A 831 -23.57 26.85 2.97
C ALA A 831 -24.74 27.22 2.06
N ARG A 832 -25.29 26.28 1.29
CA ARG A 832 -26.23 26.59 0.21
C ARG A 832 -27.12 25.40 -0.21
N PRO A 833 -28.20 25.11 0.54
CA PRO A 833 -29.11 24.00 0.25
C PRO A 833 -30.02 24.29 -0.96
N LYS A 834 -29.52 24.04 -2.18
CA LYS A 834 -30.32 24.03 -3.43
C LYS A 834 -29.95 22.84 -4.30
N TRP A 835 -30.95 22.02 -4.63
CA TRP A 835 -30.77 20.71 -5.25
C TRP A 835 -30.17 20.80 -6.65
N ARG A 836 -30.68 21.71 -7.50
CA ARG A 836 -30.16 21.89 -8.86
C ARG A 836 -28.66 22.17 -8.86
N ASP A 837 -28.22 23.12 -8.04
CA ASP A 837 -26.86 23.65 -8.09
C ASP A 837 -25.88 22.67 -7.43
N PHE A 838 -26.31 21.95 -6.40
CA PHE A 838 -25.57 20.83 -5.79
C PHE A 838 -25.43 19.64 -6.75
N LEU A 839 -26.48 19.28 -7.49
CA LEU A 839 -26.42 18.17 -8.46
C LEU A 839 -25.55 18.49 -9.68
N VAL A 840 -25.51 19.75 -10.13
CA VAL A 840 -24.56 20.19 -11.18
C VAL A 840 -23.12 20.00 -10.72
N TRP A 841 -22.80 20.39 -9.49
CA TRP A 841 -21.47 20.15 -8.91
C TRP A 841 -21.17 18.65 -8.76
N GLN A 842 -22.07 17.87 -8.16
CA GLN A 842 -21.89 16.42 -8.00
C GLN A 842 -21.72 15.68 -9.35
N ALA A 843 -22.30 16.18 -10.45
CA ALA A 843 -22.05 15.62 -11.78
C ALA A 843 -20.59 15.82 -12.23
N CYS A 844 -20.00 17.00 -11.98
CA CYS A 844 -18.57 17.25 -12.22
C CYS A 844 -17.69 16.31 -11.37
N GLU A 845 -18.05 16.10 -10.10
CA GLU A 845 -17.30 15.20 -9.19
C GLU A 845 -17.38 13.73 -9.63
N VAL A 846 -18.55 13.27 -10.10
CA VAL A 846 -18.70 11.90 -10.66
C VAL A 846 -17.90 11.74 -11.96
N VAL A 847 -17.89 12.76 -12.82
CA VAL A 847 -17.05 12.76 -14.03
C VAL A 847 -15.56 12.65 -13.67
N TYR A 848 -15.08 13.44 -12.71
CA TYR A 848 -13.69 13.36 -12.26
C TYR A 848 -13.36 12.02 -11.60
N PHE A 849 -14.23 11.49 -10.72
CA PHE A 849 -14.06 10.17 -10.10
C PHE A 849 -13.91 9.06 -11.15
N LEU A 850 -14.76 9.03 -12.18
CA LEU A 850 -14.61 8.04 -13.25
C LEU A 850 -13.35 8.30 -14.08
N ALA A 851 -13.05 9.57 -14.36
CA ALA A 851 -11.92 9.96 -15.19
C ALA A 851 -10.55 9.62 -14.57
N ILE A 852 -10.33 9.78 -13.26
CA ILE A 852 -9.06 9.41 -12.63
C ILE A 852 -8.83 7.89 -12.70
N TRP A 853 -9.84 7.06 -12.44
CA TRP A 853 -9.67 5.61 -12.54
C TRP A 853 -9.51 5.15 -13.99
N MET A 854 -10.24 5.74 -14.94
CA MET A 854 -10.01 5.48 -16.36
C MET A 854 -8.63 5.98 -16.84
N HIS A 855 -8.11 7.08 -16.30
CA HIS A 855 -6.78 7.59 -16.63
C HIS A 855 -5.67 6.74 -16.02
N LEU A 856 -5.85 6.25 -14.80
CA LEU A 856 -4.95 5.26 -14.19
C LEU A 856 -4.98 3.95 -14.98
N ALA A 857 -6.15 3.45 -15.39
CA ALA A 857 -6.27 2.28 -16.27
C ALA A 857 -5.53 2.48 -17.61
N TYR A 858 -5.69 3.65 -18.27
CA TYR A 858 -4.96 4.01 -19.48
C TYR A 858 -3.44 4.06 -19.26
N THR A 859 -3.00 4.71 -18.19
CA THR A 859 -1.56 4.94 -17.93
C THR A 859 -0.82 3.76 -17.31
N THR A 860 -1.52 2.74 -16.82
CA THR A 860 -0.91 1.53 -16.22
C THR A 860 -1.23 0.22 -16.98
N GLY A 861 -2.14 0.24 -17.96
CA GLY A 861 -2.74 -0.97 -18.54
C GLY A 861 -2.20 -1.47 -19.87
N GLY A 862 -1.35 -0.70 -20.57
CA GLY A 862 -0.81 -1.04 -21.91
C GLY A 862 -1.84 -1.03 -23.06
N ASP A 863 -3.10 -1.38 -22.79
CA ASP A 863 -4.22 -1.30 -23.71
C ASP A 863 -4.79 0.13 -23.76
N ALA A 864 -4.32 0.92 -24.74
CA ALA A 864 -4.75 2.29 -24.98
C ALA A 864 -6.26 2.45 -25.29
N HIS A 865 -6.99 1.36 -25.54
CA HIS A 865 -8.44 1.39 -25.73
C HIS A 865 -9.25 1.18 -24.43
N LYS A 866 -8.60 0.88 -23.30
CA LYS A 866 -9.25 0.63 -22.00
C LYS A 866 -8.95 1.73 -20.95
N GLY A 867 -9.22 2.99 -21.30
CA GLY A 867 -9.14 4.07 -20.33
C GLY A 867 -9.37 5.47 -20.92
N LEU A 868 -8.88 6.49 -20.23
CA LEU A 868 -9.00 7.90 -20.61
C LEU A 868 -7.61 8.52 -20.86
N PRO A 869 -7.29 8.96 -22.10
CA PRO A 869 -6.01 9.60 -22.40
C PRO A 869 -5.86 10.94 -21.66
N THR A 870 -4.61 11.42 -21.57
CA THR A 870 -4.20 12.62 -20.81
C THR A 870 -5.10 13.83 -21.07
N ASP A 871 -5.37 14.17 -22.34
CA ASP A 871 -6.20 15.32 -22.72
C ASP A 871 -7.63 15.21 -22.16
N GLY A 872 -8.22 14.00 -22.23
CA GLY A 872 -9.55 13.72 -21.68
C GLY A 872 -9.57 13.82 -20.16
N TYR A 873 -8.46 13.46 -19.50
CA TYR A 873 -8.30 13.61 -18.06
C TYR A 873 -8.07 15.08 -17.65
N HIS A 874 -7.33 15.87 -18.42
CA HIS A 874 -7.21 17.33 -18.23
C HIS A 874 -8.58 18.01 -18.34
N TRP A 875 -9.42 17.61 -19.29
CA TRP A 875 -10.81 18.06 -19.37
C TRP A 875 -11.64 17.69 -18.13
N ALA A 876 -11.44 16.50 -17.56
CA ALA A 876 -12.15 16.08 -16.34
C ALA A 876 -11.68 16.84 -15.08
N ILE A 877 -10.38 17.10 -14.95
CA ILE A 877 -9.83 18.00 -13.92
C ILE A 877 -10.46 19.39 -14.07
N GLY A 878 -10.44 19.96 -15.28
CA GLY A 878 -11.07 21.25 -15.57
C GLY A 878 -12.56 21.29 -15.21
N ALA A 879 -13.31 20.22 -15.49
CA ALA A 879 -14.72 20.10 -15.13
C ALA A 879 -14.95 20.07 -13.61
N HIS A 880 -14.14 19.33 -12.83
CA HIS A 880 -14.18 19.34 -11.36
C HIS A 880 -13.89 20.75 -10.80
N LEU A 881 -12.79 21.38 -11.24
CA LEU A 881 -12.38 22.70 -10.77
C LEU A 881 -13.45 23.77 -11.08
N LEU A 882 -14.02 23.76 -12.29
CA LEU A 882 -15.11 24.65 -12.67
C LEU A 882 -16.40 24.37 -11.91
N GLY A 883 -16.72 23.11 -11.60
CA GLY A 883 -17.86 22.73 -10.77
C GLY A 883 -17.76 23.24 -9.33
N THR A 884 -16.57 23.13 -8.73
CA THR A 884 -16.29 23.66 -7.38
C THR A 884 -16.28 25.19 -7.39
N LEU A 885 -15.63 25.83 -8.36
CA LEU A 885 -15.67 27.29 -8.56
C LEU A 885 -17.09 27.83 -8.76
N TYR A 886 -17.94 27.11 -9.49
CA TYR A 886 -19.36 27.45 -9.68
C TYR A 886 -20.11 27.54 -8.35
N LEU A 887 -19.93 26.58 -7.43
CA LEU A 887 -20.50 26.68 -6.09
C LEU A 887 -19.89 27.83 -5.28
N CYS A 888 -18.58 28.05 -5.35
CA CYS A 888 -17.92 29.18 -4.69
C CYS A 888 -18.51 30.53 -5.15
N VAL A 889 -18.67 30.74 -6.46
CA VAL A 889 -19.30 31.94 -7.03
C VAL A 889 -20.75 32.11 -6.58
N LEU A 890 -21.52 31.02 -6.48
CA LEU A 890 -22.90 31.06 -5.99
C LEU A 890 -22.99 31.37 -4.49
N VAL A 891 -22.07 30.86 -3.67
CA VAL A 891 -21.97 31.20 -2.24
C VAL A 891 -21.53 32.65 -2.05
N LEU A 892 -20.51 33.11 -2.78
CA LEU A 892 -20.06 34.51 -2.78
C LEU A 892 -21.18 35.47 -3.18
N ARG A 893 -21.97 35.14 -4.21
CA ARG A 893 -23.14 35.91 -4.61
C ARG A 893 -24.17 35.99 -3.49
N ASP A 894 -24.44 34.89 -2.79
CA ASP A 894 -25.48 34.85 -1.75
C ASP A 894 -25.00 35.52 -0.44
N ILE A 895 -23.69 35.65 -0.21
CA ILE A 895 -23.10 36.54 0.81
C ILE A 895 -23.27 38.02 0.42
N LEU A 896 -22.94 38.38 -0.82
CA LEU A 896 -22.98 39.77 -1.32
C LEU A 896 -24.39 40.27 -1.62
N MET A 897 -25.36 39.36 -1.81
CA MET A 897 -26.78 39.63 -2.02
C MET A 897 -27.62 38.78 -1.04
N PRO A 898 -27.69 39.16 0.26
CA PRO A 898 -28.34 38.34 1.29
C PRO A 898 -29.79 37.92 0.98
N ASP A 899 -30.53 38.74 0.23
CA ASP A 899 -31.91 38.45 -0.22
C ASP A 899 -31.99 37.27 -1.22
N ARG A 900 -30.85 36.73 -1.67
CA ARG A 900 -30.75 35.55 -2.54
C ARG A 900 -30.32 34.28 -1.81
N ASP A 901 -29.83 34.39 -0.57
CA ASP A 901 -29.43 33.25 0.26
C ASP A 901 -30.64 32.34 0.56
N PRO A 902 -30.61 31.05 0.18
CA PRO A 902 -31.66 30.09 0.46
C PRO A 902 -32.07 29.99 1.94
N VAL A 903 -31.12 30.13 2.87
CA VAL A 903 -31.37 29.95 4.31
C VAL A 903 -31.97 31.22 4.92
N ARG A 904 -31.53 32.40 4.47
CA ARG A 904 -32.10 33.67 4.96
C ARG A 904 -33.52 33.90 4.46
N ARG A 905 -33.88 33.30 3.32
CA ARG A 905 -35.26 33.27 2.80
C ARG A 905 -36.25 32.48 3.66
N SER A 906 -35.79 31.55 4.50
CA SER A 906 -36.66 30.88 5.50
C SER A 906 -36.82 31.66 6.81
N GLY A 907 -36.22 32.85 6.92
CA GLY A 907 -36.32 33.75 8.08
C GLY A 907 -35.20 33.61 9.12
N ASP A 908 -34.23 32.74 8.87
CA ASP A 908 -33.09 32.48 9.76
C ASP A 908 -31.90 33.42 9.46
N ASP A 909 -31.06 33.79 10.44
CA ASP A 909 -29.88 34.63 10.16
C ASP A 909 -28.60 33.81 9.88
N ASP A 910 -28.16 33.00 10.85
CA ASP A 910 -27.14 31.97 10.69
C ASP A 910 -27.37 30.77 11.64
N PRO A 911 -28.18 29.77 11.24
CA PRO A 911 -28.34 28.52 11.98
C PRO A 911 -27.05 27.71 12.22
N SER A 912 -25.95 28.05 11.53
CA SER A 912 -24.63 27.45 11.75
C SER A 912 -23.73 28.30 12.67
N GLY A 913 -24.15 29.51 13.02
CA GLY A 913 -23.33 30.54 13.67
C GLY A 913 -23.33 30.52 15.20
N GLY A 914 -24.30 29.88 15.85
CA GLY A 914 -24.35 29.75 17.31
C GLY A 914 -24.33 31.12 18.02
N VAL A 915 -23.27 31.40 18.79
CA VAL A 915 -23.06 32.70 19.47
C VAL A 915 -22.95 33.92 18.53
N LEU A 916 -22.90 33.69 17.21
CA LEU A 916 -22.88 34.67 16.13
C LEU A 916 -24.25 34.86 15.43
N ASP A 917 -25.21 33.95 15.66
CA ASP A 917 -26.56 34.00 15.06
C ASP A 917 -27.34 35.18 15.65
N GLY A 918 -27.83 36.10 14.83
CA GLY A 918 -28.54 37.31 15.27
C GLY A 918 -27.72 38.31 16.12
N ALA A 919 -26.43 38.06 16.34
CA ALA A 919 -25.58 38.93 17.16
C ALA A 919 -25.16 40.20 16.40
N GLU A 920 -25.18 41.37 17.05
CA GLU A 920 -24.81 42.65 16.43
C GLU A 920 -23.36 42.71 15.91
N ASP A 921 -23.11 43.53 14.89
CA ASP A 921 -21.77 43.79 14.33
C ASP A 921 -21.08 44.92 15.10
N VAL A 922 -19.87 44.65 15.59
CA VAL A 922 -19.01 45.58 16.35
C VAL A 922 -17.93 46.21 15.46
N PHE A 923 -17.48 45.49 14.41
CA PHE A 923 -16.43 45.96 13.49
C PHE A 923 -16.70 45.55 12.04
N VAL A 924 -16.76 46.54 11.15
CA VAL A 924 -17.05 46.40 9.71
C VAL A 924 -16.24 47.41 8.89
N LEU A 925 -16.03 47.11 7.61
CA LEU A 925 -15.25 47.93 6.67
C LEU A 925 -16.04 48.27 5.39
N GLY A 926 -15.60 49.31 4.69
CA GLY A 926 -16.14 49.66 3.37
C GLY A 926 -17.62 50.08 3.40
N PRO A 927 -18.44 49.67 2.41
CA PRO A 927 -19.85 50.05 2.34
C PRO A 927 -20.67 49.63 3.56
N ALA A 928 -20.36 48.50 4.19
CA ALA A 928 -21.05 48.01 5.39
C ALA A 928 -20.85 48.92 6.62
N ALA A 929 -19.79 49.74 6.64
CA ALA A 929 -19.55 50.74 7.68
C ALA A 929 -20.33 52.06 7.49
N ARG A 930 -21.13 52.18 6.41
CA ARG A 930 -22.02 53.33 6.18
C ARG A 930 -23.46 52.89 6.38
N PRO A 931 -24.18 53.36 7.42
CA PRO A 931 -25.60 53.06 7.55
C PRO A 931 -26.36 53.64 6.35
N ALA A 932 -27.26 52.85 5.78
CA ALA A 932 -28.07 53.28 4.65
C ALA A 932 -28.95 54.47 5.06
N GLN A 933 -28.72 55.64 4.47
CA GLN A 933 -29.53 56.82 4.72
C GLN A 933 -30.95 56.62 4.16
N HIS A 934 -31.91 56.43 5.06
CA HIS A 934 -33.36 56.45 4.81
C HIS A 934 -33.90 55.44 3.79
N ALA A 935 -34.07 54.19 4.24
CA ALA A 935 -35.28 53.44 3.89
C ALA A 935 -36.31 53.67 5.01
N VAL A 936 -37.25 54.60 4.82
CA VAL A 936 -38.34 54.84 5.77
C VAL A 936 -39.27 53.62 5.75
N HIS A 937 -39.58 53.07 6.92
CA HIS A 937 -40.59 52.01 7.03
C HIS A 937 -41.96 52.56 6.61
N PHE A 938 -42.44 52.11 5.46
CA PHE A 938 -43.74 52.48 4.93
C PHE A 938 -44.79 51.50 5.47
N GLU A 939 -45.62 51.94 6.41
CA GLU A 939 -46.77 51.14 6.91
C GLU A 939 -47.88 51.08 5.85
N GLY A 940 -47.64 50.31 4.79
CA GLY A 940 -48.65 49.95 3.80
C GLY A 940 -49.50 48.77 4.30
N PRO A 941 -50.84 48.82 4.19
CA PRO A 941 -51.71 47.74 4.68
C PRO A 941 -51.51 46.44 3.89
N THR A 942 -51.35 45.33 4.61
CA THR A 942 -51.19 43.99 4.04
C THR A 942 -52.52 43.46 3.48
N VAL A 943 -52.53 43.09 2.20
CA VAL A 943 -53.72 42.52 1.54
C VAL A 943 -53.74 40.99 1.72
N GLU A 944 -54.56 40.48 2.63
CA GLU A 944 -54.84 39.04 2.74
C GLU A 944 -55.64 38.54 1.52
N TRP A 945 -54.96 37.89 0.57
CA TRP A 945 -55.65 37.12 -0.47
C TRP A 945 -56.07 35.74 0.05
N GLY A 946 -57.38 35.49 0.10
CA GLY A 946 -57.92 34.13 0.27
C GLY A 946 -58.87 33.88 1.44
N ARG A 947 -59.64 34.87 1.90
CA ARG A 947 -60.72 34.66 2.88
C ARG A 947 -62.09 34.85 2.24
N THR A 948 -62.77 33.75 1.92
CA THR A 948 -64.15 33.76 1.39
C THR A 948 -65.16 34.10 2.49
N GLY A 949 -65.22 35.38 2.87
CA GLY A 949 -66.23 35.92 3.78
C GLY A 949 -67.44 36.43 3.02
N THR A 950 -68.59 35.77 3.17
CA THR A 950 -69.86 36.25 2.63
C THR A 950 -70.45 37.34 3.54
N THR A 951 -70.45 38.59 3.08
CA THR A 951 -71.28 39.67 3.63
C THR A 951 -72.01 40.39 2.51
N GLY A 952 -73.32 40.21 2.43
CA GLY A 952 -74.19 41.17 1.76
C GLY A 952 -74.24 42.44 2.60
N GLY A 953 -74.24 43.61 1.96
CA GLY A 953 -74.25 44.90 2.67
C GLY A 953 -75.66 45.47 2.84
N SER A 954 -75.84 46.28 3.88
CA SER A 954 -76.80 47.38 3.93
C SER A 954 -76.52 48.30 5.11
N LEU A 955 -76.46 49.62 4.83
CA LEU A 955 -76.36 50.74 5.79
C LEU A 955 -75.04 50.83 6.57
#